data_AF-A0A2M9L469-F1
#
_entry.id   AF-A0A2M9L469-F1
#
_cell.length_a   1.000
_cell.length_b   1.000
_cell.length_c   1.000
_cell.angle_alpha   90.00
_cell.angle_beta   90.00
_cell.angle_gamma   90.00
#
_symmetry.space_group_name_H-M   'P 1'
#
loop_
_entity.id
_entity.type
_entity.pdbx_description
1 polymer ?
#
loop_
_entity_poly.entity_id
_entity_poly.type
_entity_poly.pdbx_seq_one_letter_code
_entity_poly.pdbx_strand_id
1 'polypeptide(L)'
;MAVPTPDLLLFPHSDLHLALTGTPPLTVTLATREVAVPMANGYTVTPVPPGQCVFEFFAPFNDKGHRFDGLPVYDSATGRITATTPGVFLFQAHVGTQYLVGRLQVHRSVVGWWFGNDSITTALDSTVAHAQPSLYAKFSDDAGAGTDLIGDITGHGYVQLVPADTRQLAVSPTGRLRGVLPTQPGAPWVLSGLFPGLGGAQLLNVWVVDYAAQHALTFELGGGDPATVTDKHNVLFLAEGFRDQDRAKFDALVARAIHEMFEKPAHEPYGMLRGGFNAFKSFTASQQHTVTCGYRVAAGEERIEAGQAKGTGFPIPSNRIGGGPLYTLEELVRLVGLPMRGDQRTNLVATWQAQDLDIDPTRINDDLVNAWKQHQSVGILHARDTFFGLRLGQRLADRFSGNGPVAKPAADTVGDPGVKAFVARLYEFYRTRSTRNLVLDPRRHPPELYMDPTELNPATTLMRYVASLKVTGSPAAVGAVWQPDDQKFQPSRGLIALIANDGLDGGTNFNVRTVTAQTVNTVQGVAYVYANATDKRELRRDPPADTEVNFDEVIDTISHEFGHSFNLLDEYEEFRGDGGPDEEQPADLLGDNVSRLGFLRVGPAPDDRHIDPGKVKWFQLPRISTAAALLADSVPVTSPAAGLKLTIGTRNTAEWQQVQKLAAEVRLRNFGIAPGGQQLPLDSTPAHYLEGLSVAQVLPGEGAIVLTKAGTTTFPTFQKGSIVFVPLKDKQHQPLMVVEPEVLAFLRANHNPLNQDPNHDDTNPKEDNPVDIPDFSPPCKSARTIGIYEGADTFAGAHYRPTGRCKMRMETDFCHVCAWLIVNRVDPTFHALLDRKFYPESKAEKKKHE
;
A
#
# COMPACT_ATOMS: atom_id res chain seq x y z
N MET A 1 -19.80 2.66 -3.35
CA MET A 1 -18.46 3.18 -3.69
C MET A 1 -18.61 4.64 -4.06
N ALA A 2 -17.77 5.52 -3.52
CA ALA A 2 -17.62 6.84 -4.10
C ALA A 2 -17.19 6.65 -5.55
N VAL A 3 -17.90 7.25 -6.51
CA VAL A 3 -17.39 7.34 -7.88
C VAL A 3 -16.02 7.98 -7.76
N PRO A 4 -14.94 7.39 -8.33
CA PRO A 4 -13.62 8.00 -8.28
C PRO A 4 -13.78 9.43 -8.77
N THR A 5 -13.41 10.37 -7.89
CA THR A 5 -13.57 11.78 -8.20
C THR A 5 -12.63 12.04 -9.38
N PRO A 6 -13.08 12.71 -10.44
CA PRO A 6 -12.17 13.09 -11.52
C PRO A 6 -10.93 13.74 -10.93
N ASP A 7 -9.76 13.46 -11.49
CA ASP A 7 -8.50 14.05 -11.05
C ASP A 7 -7.85 14.86 -12.16
N LEU A 8 -7.01 15.81 -11.77
CA LEU A 8 -6.32 16.72 -12.69
C LEU A 8 -4.88 16.25 -12.87
N LEU A 9 -4.43 16.22 -14.13
CA LEU A 9 -3.08 15.87 -14.54
C LEU A 9 -2.39 17.08 -15.18
N LEU A 10 -1.07 17.17 -15.04
CA LEU A 10 -0.25 18.19 -15.69
C LEU A 10 0.83 17.53 -16.55
N PHE A 11 0.82 17.82 -17.85
CA PHE A 11 1.89 17.45 -18.77
C PHE A 11 2.78 18.67 -19.06
N PRO A 12 4.12 18.55 -18.93
CA PRO A 12 4.88 17.30 -18.70
C PRO A 12 4.72 16.69 -17.30
N HIS A 13 5.09 17.42 -16.25
CA HIS A 13 4.94 17.03 -14.84
C HIS A 13 5.12 18.27 -13.95
N SER A 14 4.86 18.16 -12.64
CA SER A 14 4.80 19.34 -11.75
C SER A 14 6.14 19.97 -11.35
N ASP A 15 7.29 19.40 -11.72
CA ASP A 15 8.61 20.06 -11.58
C ASP A 15 9.08 20.51 -12.96
N LEU A 16 8.72 21.73 -13.36
CA LEU A 16 8.93 22.28 -14.70
C LEU A 16 10.30 22.94 -14.82
N HIS A 17 10.92 22.81 -15.99
CA HIS A 17 12.17 23.45 -16.35
C HIS A 17 12.03 24.29 -17.62
N LEU A 18 12.33 25.59 -17.51
CA LEU A 18 12.34 26.54 -18.62
C LEU A 18 13.75 27.09 -18.80
N ALA A 19 14.25 27.15 -20.03
CA ALA A 19 15.46 27.89 -20.34
C ALA A 19 15.12 29.16 -21.12
N LEU A 20 15.73 30.29 -20.76
CA LEU A 20 15.51 31.56 -21.44
C LEU A 20 16.03 31.56 -22.88
N THR A 21 17.02 30.72 -23.16
CA THR A 21 17.61 30.56 -24.49
C THR A 21 17.93 29.08 -24.78
N GLY A 22 17.98 28.73 -26.06
CA GLY A 22 18.42 27.40 -26.51
C GLY A 22 17.38 26.29 -26.41
N THR A 23 16.13 26.58 -26.05
CA THR A 23 15.02 25.62 -26.05
C THR A 23 13.82 26.14 -26.84
N PRO A 24 12.96 25.24 -27.36
CA PRO A 24 11.59 25.59 -27.72
C PRO A 24 10.82 26.20 -26.54
N PRO A 25 9.74 26.97 -26.79
CA PRO A 25 8.88 27.47 -25.72
C PRO A 25 8.27 26.34 -24.88
N LEU A 26 8.33 26.47 -23.55
CA LEU A 26 7.68 25.54 -22.64
C LEU A 26 6.15 25.64 -22.81
N THR A 27 5.53 24.54 -23.21
CA THR A 27 4.08 24.41 -23.31
C THR A 27 3.60 23.40 -22.28
N VAL A 28 2.54 23.74 -21.54
CA VAL A 28 1.94 22.88 -20.53
C VAL A 28 0.51 22.52 -20.92
N THR A 29 0.06 21.35 -20.51
CA THR A 29 -1.32 20.88 -20.76
C THR A 29 -1.88 20.31 -19.47
N LEU A 30 -2.99 20.89 -19.00
CA LEU A 30 -3.82 20.25 -17.98
C LEU A 30 -4.75 19.25 -18.66
N ALA A 31 -5.01 18.13 -18.02
CA ALA A 31 -5.98 17.15 -18.48
C ALA A 31 -6.81 16.65 -17.30
N THR A 32 -8.11 16.45 -17.51
CA THR A 32 -8.94 15.71 -16.55
C THR A 32 -8.82 14.23 -16.83
N ARG A 33 -8.88 13.42 -15.79
CA ARG A 33 -8.95 11.98 -15.90
C ARG A 33 -10.17 11.46 -15.15
N GLU A 34 -10.92 10.58 -15.82
CA GLU A 34 -12.18 10.02 -15.36
C GLU A 34 -12.19 8.50 -15.59
N VAL A 35 -12.95 7.76 -14.78
CA VAL A 35 -13.08 6.31 -14.94
C VAL A 35 -13.72 5.98 -16.28
N ALA A 36 -13.10 5.10 -17.07
CA ALA A 36 -13.71 4.58 -18.28
C ALA A 36 -14.88 3.65 -17.92
N VAL A 37 -15.97 3.68 -18.69
CA VAL A 37 -17.11 2.78 -18.49
C VAL A 37 -17.10 1.72 -19.60
N PRO A 38 -16.92 0.42 -19.28
CA PRO A 38 -16.70 -0.19 -17.96
C PRO A 38 -15.28 0.01 -17.40
N MET A 39 -15.13 -0.05 -16.07
CA MET A 39 -13.88 0.19 -15.32
C MET A 39 -12.70 -0.71 -15.73
N ALA A 40 -12.99 -1.88 -16.32
CA ALA A 40 -11.98 -2.78 -16.89
C ALA A 40 -11.12 -2.11 -17.99
N ASN A 41 -11.59 -1.00 -18.56
CA ASN A 41 -10.87 -0.23 -19.58
C ASN A 41 -9.91 0.82 -19.00
N GLY A 42 -9.84 0.99 -17.68
CA GLY A 42 -9.00 1.98 -17.02
C GLY A 42 -9.66 3.37 -16.98
N TYR A 43 -8.97 4.38 -17.50
CA TYR A 43 -9.36 5.79 -17.42
C TYR A 43 -9.34 6.48 -18.77
N THR A 44 -10.23 7.47 -18.92
CA THR A 44 -10.23 8.41 -20.03
C THR A 44 -9.48 9.67 -19.60
N VAL A 45 -8.45 10.06 -20.35
CA VAL A 45 -7.70 11.30 -20.14
C VAL A 45 -8.08 12.31 -21.20
N THR A 46 -8.61 13.47 -20.78
CA THR A 46 -9.12 14.51 -21.68
C THR A 46 -8.35 15.81 -21.47
N PRO A 47 -7.59 16.30 -22.47
CA PRO A 47 -6.93 17.60 -22.39
C PRO A 47 -7.93 18.74 -22.15
N VAL A 48 -7.60 19.63 -21.23
CA VAL A 48 -8.37 20.85 -20.96
C VAL A 48 -7.88 21.98 -21.87
N PRO A 49 -8.78 22.70 -22.56
CA PRO A 49 -8.39 23.84 -23.37
C PRO A 49 -7.63 24.91 -22.55
N PRO A 50 -6.51 25.48 -23.05
CA PRO A 50 -5.71 26.46 -22.32
C PRO A 50 -6.49 27.65 -21.75
N GLY A 51 -7.54 28.10 -22.45
CA GLY A 51 -8.40 29.21 -22.00
C GLY A 51 -9.23 28.93 -20.74
N GLN A 52 -9.30 27.67 -20.31
CA GLN A 52 -10.01 27.24 -19.09
C GLN A 52 -9.05 26.96 -17.93
N CYS A 53 -7.75 27.02 -18.18
CA CYS A 53 -6.71 26.75 -17.20
C CYS A 53 -6.26 28.06 -16.54
N VAL A 54 -6.03 28.00 -15.24
CA VAL A 54 -5.43 29.11 -14.47
C VAL A 54 -4.11 28.65 -13.89
N PHE A 55 -3.08 29.49 -14.01
CA PHE A 55 -1.76 29.29 -13.41
C PHE A 55 -1.37 30.53 -12.60
N GLU A 56 -1.09 30.33 -11.32
CA GLU A 56 -0.77 31.40 -10.38
C GLU A 56 0.61 31.14 -9.76
N PHE A 57 1.58 32.00 -10.08
CA PHE A 57 2.97 31.86 -9.64
C PHE A 57 3.29 32.65 -8.36
N PHE A 58 4.34 32.20 -7.68
CA PHE A 58 4.92 32.74 -6.46
C PHE A 58 6.43 32.52 -6.42
N ALA A 59 7.21 33.50 -5.96
CA ALA A 59 8.66 33.41 -5.83
C ALA A 59 9.07 33.15 -4.35
N PRO A 60 9.30 31.88 -3.93
CA PRO A 60 9.54 31.52 -2.52
C PRO A 60 10.84 32.07 -1.92
N PHE A 61 11.78 32.51 -2.76
CA PHE A 61 13.08 33.00 -2.31
C PHE A 61 13.22 34.52 -2.32
N ASN A 62 12.19 35.25 -2.77
CA ASN A 62 12.16 36.69 -2.65
C ASN A 62 11.86 37.11 -1.21
N ASP A 63 12.28 38.32 -0.87
CA ASP A 63 11.95 38.94 0.41
C ASP A 63 10.44 39.09 0.58
N LYS A 64 9.98 39.02 1.83
CA LYS A 64 8.58 39.25 2.18
C LYS A 64 8.12 40.62 1.68
N GLY A 65 6.99 40.67 0.98
CA GLY A 65 6.49 41.87 0.31
C GLY A 65 6.81 41.93 -1.18
N HIS A 66 7.73 41.08 -1.66
CA HIS A 66 8.24 41.04 -3.04
C HIS A 66 8.07 39.69 -3.71
N ARG A 67 7.31 38.76 -3.11
CA ARG A 67 7.17 37.40 -3.62
C ARG A 67 6.24 37.29 -4.83
N PHE A 68 5.57 38.38 -5.19
CA PHE A 68 4.75 38.51 -6.39
C PHE A 68 5.42 39.34 -7.51
N ASP A 69 6.67 39.76 -7.31
CA ASP A 69 7.41 40.54 -8.31
C ASP A 69 8.09 39.63 -9.34
N GLY A 70 8.16 40.08 -10.59
CA GLY A 70 8.93 39.42 -11.65
C GLY A 70 8.48 37.99 -11.99
N LEU A 71 7.21 37.68 -11.76
CA LEU A 71 6.69 36.32 -11.91
C LEU A 71 6.60 35.85 -13.37
N PRO A 72 6.71 34.54 -13.62
CA PRO A 72 6.37 33.93 -14.90
C PRO A 72 4.92 34.20 -15.32
N VAL A 73 4.68 34.13 -16.63
CA VAL A 73 3.36 34.37 -17.24
C VAL A 73 2.91 33.13 -18.00
N TYR A 74 1.67 32.71 -17.75
CA TYR A 74 0.95 31.70 -18.53
C TYR A 74 0.09 32.38 -19.60
N ASP A 75 0.27 31.96 -20.86
CA ASP A 75 -0.54 32.40 -21.98
C ASP A 75 -1.73 31.44 -22.19
N SER A 76 -2.93 31.89 -21.83
CA SER A 76 -4.17 31.11 -21.95
C SER A 76 -4.64 30.86 -23.39
N ALA A 77 -4.03 31.50 -24.40
CA ALA A 77 -4.33 31.22 -25.80
C ALA A 77 -3.50 30.05 -26.33
N THR A 78 -2.27 29.90 -25.85
CA THR A 78 -1.29 28.95 -26.40
C THR A 78 -0.89 27.84 -25.43
N GLY A 79 -1.18 27.97 -24.14
CA GLY A 79 -0.71 27.07 -23.09
C GLY A 79 0.78 27.23 -22.75
N ARG A 80 1.41 28.33 -23.18
CA ARG A 80 2.86 28.56 -22.98
C ARG A 80 3.14 29.26 -21.66
N ILE A 81 4.28 28.93 -21.06
CA ILE A 81 4.85 29.66 -19.92
C ILE A 81 6.06 30.45 -20.40
N THR A 82 6.14 31.72 -20.01
CA THR A 82 7.27 32.60 -20.29
C THR A 82 7.82 33.21 -19.01
N ALA A 83 9.12 33.50 -18.99
CA ALA A 83 9.80 34.17 -17.89
C ALA A 83 10.94 35.04 -18.46
N THR A 84 11.39 36.01 -17.67
CA THR A 84 12.43 36.97 -18.10
C THR A 84 13.75 36.82 -17.33
N THR A 85 13.74 36.17 -16.17
CA THR A 85 14.91 36.03 -15.29
C THR A 85 15.02 34.62 -14.72
N PRO A 86 16.24 34.10 -14.52
CA PRO A 86 16.44 32.84 -13.80
C PRO A 86 15.88 32.91 -12.38
N GLY A 87 15.36 31.79 -11.89
CA GLY A 87 14.75 31.72 -10.56
C GLY A 87 13.96 30.44 -10.31
N VAL A 88 13.59 30.23 -9.06
CA VAL A 88 12.67 29.16 -8.64
C VAL A 88 11.34 29.78 -8.27
N PHE A 89 10.26 29.22 -8.80
CA PHE A 89 8.90 29.66 -8.56
C PHE A 89 8.05 28.46 -8.15
N LEU A 90 7.10 28.66 -7.25
CA LEU A 90 6.02 27.71 -7.02
C LEU A 90 4.78 28.18 -7.78
N PHE A 91 3.90 27.25 -8.12
CA PHE A 91 2.64 27.58 -8.75
C PHE A 91 1.50 26.68 -8.29
N GLN A 92 0.30 27.25 -8.33
CA GLN A 92 -0.97 26.51 -8.35
C GLN A 92 -1.49 26.55 -9.79
N ALA A 93 -1.92 25.39 -10.30
CA ALA A 93 -2.61 25.26 -11.58
C ALA A 93 -3.99 24.67 -11.32
N HIS A 94 -5.06 25.24 -11.86
CA HIS A 94 -6.41 24.76 -11.56
C HIS A 94 -7.42 24.92 -12.71
N VAL A 95 -8.46 24.09 -12.65
CA VAL A 95 -9.62 24.08 -13.55
C VAL A 95 -10.86 23.92 -12.68
N GLY A 96 -11.74 24.91 -12.67
CA GLY A 96 -12.88 24.94 -11.74
C GLY A 96 -12.40 24.80 -10.29
N THR A 97 -12.88 23.77 -9.60
CA THR A 97 -12.53 23.48 -8.19
C THR A 97 -11.34 22.53 -8.04
N GLN A 98 -10.81 21.94 -9.12
CA GLN A 98 -9.67 21.02 -9.04
C GLN A 98 -8.37 21.77 -9.22
N TYR A 99 -7.35 21.45 -8.44
CA TYR A 99 -6.04 22.08 -8.54
C TYR A 99 -4.89 21.08 -8.45
N LEU A 100 -3.74 21.50 -8.93
CA LEU A 100 -2.42 20.92 -8.73
C LEU A 100 -1.47 22.01 -8.25
N VAL A 101 -0.41 21.60 -7.60
CA VAL A 101 0.72 22.47 -7.26
C VAL A 101 1.99 21.98 -7.95
N GLY A 102 2.90 22.89 -8.22
CA GLY A 102 4.17 22.57 -8.86
C GLY A 102 5.24 23.60 -8.59
N ARG A 103 6.42 23.31 -9.14
CA ARG A 103 7.60 24.16 -9.13
C ARG A 103 8.03 24.43 -10.56
N LEU A 104 8.37 25.67 -10.87
CA LEU A 104 9.01 26.07 -12.12
C LEU A 104 10.42 26.57 -11.81
N GLN A 105 11.40 26.02 -12.52
CA GLN A 105 12.78 26.47 -12.46
C GLN A 105 13.16 27.10 -13.80
N VAL A 106 13.55 28.36 -13.75
CA VAL A 106 13.95 29.15 -14.92
C VAL A 106 15.47 29.24 -14.94
N HIS A 107 16.08 28.78 -16.02
CA HIS A 107 17.51 28.72 -16.25
C HIS A 107 17.91 29.65 -17.39
N ARG A 108 19.18 30.08 -17.50
CA ARG A 108 19.60 30.85 -18.68
C ARG A 108 19.64 29.99 -19.94
N SER A 109 20.21 28.79 -19.85
CA SER A 109 20.41 27.90 -21.01
C SER A 109 20.55 26.44 -20.59
N VAL A 110 20.25 25.52 -21.52
CA VAL A 110 20.61 24.10 -21.39
C VAL A 110 22.03 23.90 -21.94
N VAL A 111 22.89 23.21 -21.19
CA VAL A 111 24.30 22.97 -21.56
C VAL A 111 24.61 21.51 -21.87
N GLY A 112 23.72 20.58 -21.51
CA GLY A 112 23.85 19.16 -21.81
C GLY A 112 22.54 18.41 -21.57
N TRP A 113 22.37 17.25 -22.19
CA TRP A 113 21.21 16.38 -21.98
C TRP A 113 21.58 14.91 -22.16
N TRP A 114 20.80 14.01 -21.58
CA TRP A 114 20.93 12.56 -21.77
C TRP A 114 19.62 11.82 -21.45
N PHE A 115 19.52 10.57 -21.92
CA PHE A 115 18.49 9.66 -21.41
C PHE A 115 18.80 9.28 -19.97
N GLY A 116 17.83 9.48 -19.07
CA GLY A 116 17.87 8.99 -17.69
C GLY A 116 17.61 7.49 -17.58
N ASN A 117 17.89 6.72 -18.64
CA ASN A 117 17.64 5.29 -18.79
C ASN A 117 18.78 4.66 -19.60
N ASP A 118 19.21 3.45 -19.22
CA ASP A 118 20.07 2.62 -20.08
C ASP A 118 19.26 1.86 -21.14
N SER A 119 18.05 1.43 -20.76
CA SER A 119 17.02 0.88 -21.63
C SER A 119 15.63 1.17 -21.04
N ILE A 120 14.57 0.89 -21.79
CA ILE A 120 13.20 1.00 -21.29
C ILE A 120 12.30 -0.09 -21.88
N THR A 121 11.50 -0.72 -21.03
CA THR A 121 10.46 -1.65 -21.45
C THR A 121 9.11 -0.95 -21.56
N THR A 122 8.41 -1.17 -22.67
CA THR A 122 7.03 -0.73 -22.91
C THR A 122 6.13 -1.91 -23.27
N ALA A 123 4.81 -1.73 -23.13
CA ALA A 123 3.84 -2.77 -23.47
C ALA A 123 3.52 -2.76 -24.98
N LEU A 124 3.26 -3.95 -25.52
CA LEU A 124 2.52 -4.14 -26.76
C LEU A 124 1.07 -3.68 -26.51
N ASP A 125 0.62 -2.66 -27.23
CA ASP A 125 -0.74 -2.15 -27.07
C ASP A 125 -1.21 -1.50 -28.38
N SER A 126 -2.48 -1.69 -28.71
CA SER A 126 -3.07 -1.18 -29.96
C SER A 126 -3.47 0.29 -29.88
N THR A 127 -3.66 0.82 -28.67
CA THR A 127 -4.29 2.13 -28.45
C THR A 127 -3.46 3.03 -27.54
N VAL A 128 -2.95 2.52 -26.42
CA VAL A 128 -2.35 3.34 -25.37
C VAL A 128 -0.82 3.34 -25.46
N ALA A 129 -0.19 4.50 -25.34
CA ALA A 129 1.27 4.59 -25.20
C ALA A 129 1.66 4.52 -23.73
N HIS A 130 2.50 3.54 -23.37
CA HIS A 130 2.77 3.16 -21.99
C HIS A 130 3.98 3.89 -21.41
N ALA A 131 5.19 3.51 -21.80
CA ALA A 131 6.41 3.94 -21.11
C ALA A 131 6.93 5.31 -21.60
N GLN A 132 7.33 6.20 -20.71
CA GLN A 132 7.93 7.50 -21.02
C GLN A 132 9.43 7.46 -20.69
N PRO A 133 10.33 7.63 -21.68
CA PRO A 133 11.76 7.73 -21.42
C PRO A 133 12.05 8.92 -20.51
N SER A 134 12.82 8.71 -19.44
CA SER A 134 13.32 9.81 -18.63
C SER A 134 14.34 10.60 -19.44
N LEU A 135 14.21 11.92 -19.46
CA LEU A 135 15.11 12.84 -20.15
C LEU A 135 15.62 13.85 -19.14
N TYR A 136 16.94 13.88 -18.92
CA TYR A 136 17.56 14.80 -17.98
C TYR A 136 18.41 15.81 -18.72
N ALA A 137 18.53 17.00 -18.14
CA ALA A 137 19.34 18.08 -18.67
C ALA A 137 20.22 18.68 -17.59
N LYS A 138 21.42 19.11 -18.01
CA LYS A 138 22.30 19.99 -17.26
C LYS A 138 22.07 21.42 -17.75
N PHE A 139 21.91 22.34 -16.81
CA PHE A 139 21.66 23.75 -17.08
C PHE A 139 22.90 24.59 -16.80
N SER A 140 22.86 25.86 -17.20
CA SER A 140 23.84 26.88 -16.81
C SER A 140 23.97 26.99 -15.29
N ASP A 141 25.16 27.36 -14.82
CA ASP A 141 25.41 27.54 -13.40
C ASP A 141 24.83 28.86 -12.88
N ASP A 142 23.54 28.83 -12.55
CA ASP A 142 22.77 29.98 -12.06
C ASP A 142 22.61 29.94 -10.52
N ALA A 143 23.69 29.67 -9.77
CA ALA A 143 23.60 29.36 -8.32
C ALA A 143 22.92 30.46 -7.49
N GLY A 144 23.15 31.73 -7.82
CA GLY A 144 22.50 32.85 -7.15
C GLY A 144 20.97 32.90 -7.32
N ALA A 145 20.41 32.19 -8.31
CA ALA A 145 18.98 32.10 -8.55
C ALA A 145 18.31 30.92 -7.81
N GLY A 146 19.11 30.08 -7.12
CA GLY A 146 18.62 28.93 -6.36
C GLY A 146 18.17 27.74 -7.19
N THR A 147 18.37 27.74 -8.51
CA THR A 147 17.95 26.66 -9.40
C THR A 147 18.87 25.44 -9.33
N ASP A 148 18.29 24.28 -9.61
CA ASP A 148 19.01 23.01 -9.70
C ASP A 148 19.98 22.99 -10.89
N LEU A 149 21.15 22.35 -10.74
CA LEU A 149 22.08 22.15 -11.87
C LEU A 149 21.56 21.14 -12.89
N ILE A 150 20.86 20.13 -12.38
CA ILE A 150 20.34 18.98 -13.12
C ILE A 150 18.84 18.96 -12.92
N GLY A 151 18.11 18.88 -14.03
CA GLY A 151 16.66 18.87 -14.03
C GLY A 151 16.08 17.78 -14.90
N ASP A 152 14.83 17.47 -14.60
CA ASP A 152 14.05 16.52 -15.36
C ASP A 152 13.27 17.26 -16.45
N ILE A 153 13.62 17.01 -17.70
CA ILE A 153 12.98 17.60 -18.88
C ILE A 153 12.08 16.59 -19.61
N THR A 154 11.70 15.50 -18.95
CA THR A 154 10.80 14.48 -19.51
C THR A 154 9.50 15.14 -19.98
N GLY A 155 9.08 14.85 -21.21
CA GLY A 155 7.84 15.38 -21.79
C GLY A 155 7.83 16.88 -22.12
N HIS A 156 8.91 17.64 -21.86
CA HIS A 156 8.94 19.10 -22.11
C HIS A 156 8.93 19.48 -23.59
N GLY A 157 9.07 18.51 -24.49
CA GLY A 157 9.13 18.74 -25.95
C GLY A 157 10.49 19.26 -26.44
N TYR A 158 11.51 19.33 -25.57
CA TYR A 158 12.86 19.79 -25.95
C TYR A 158 13.66 18.74 -26.73
N VAL A 159 13.36 17.45 -26.53
CA VAL A 159 14.01 16.34 -27.23
C VAL A 159 13.01 15.70 -28.18
N GLN A 160 13.35 15.64 -29.46
CA GLN A 160 12.60 14.91 -30.46
C GLN A 160 12.93 13.41 -30.36
N LEU A 161 11.91 12.59 -30.13
CA LEU A 161 12.04 11.14 -30.05
C LEU A 161 11.56 10.50 -31.36
N VAL A 162 12.43 9.70 -32.00
CA VAL A 162 12.19 9.09 -33.31
C VAL A 162 12.49 7.59 -33.25
N PRO A 163 11.51 6.70 -33.46
CA PRO A 163 11.77 5.26 -33.53
C PRO A 163 12.52 4.93 -34.81
N ALA A 164 13.41 3.94 -34.76
CA ALA A 164 14.11 3.45 -35.96
C ALA A 164 13.15 2.85 -37.00
N ASP A 165 12.06 2.21 -36.56
CA ASP A 165 10.97 1.69 -37.40
C ASP A 165 9.61 1.88 -36.70
N THR A 166 8.71 2.64 -37.33
CA THR A 166 7.38 2.94 -36.79
C THR A 166 6.43 1.73 -36.76
N ARG A 167 6.76 0.65 -37.48
CA ARG A 167 6.03 -0.61 -37.43
C ARG A 167 6.36 -1.44 -36.19
N GLN A 168 7.43 -1.10 -35.48
CA GLN A 168 7.88 -1.78 -34.26
C GLN A 168 7.51 -0.98 -33.01
N LEU A 169 7.66 0.34 -33.09
CA LEU A 169 7.51 1.26 -31.96
C LEU A 169 6.85 2.56 -32.43
N ALA A 170 5.91 3.07 -31.64
CA ALA A 170 5.31 4.39 -31.85
C ALA A 170 5.58 5.33 -30.67
N VAL A 171 5.61 6.63 -30.94
CA VAL A 171 5.80 7.69 -29.94
C VAL A 171 4.57 8.60 -29.94
N SER A 172 3.98 8.83 -28.78
CA SER A 172 2.84 9.74 -28.60
C SER A 172 3.29 11.22 -28.60
N PRO A 173 2.37 12.19 -28.75
CA PRO A 173 2.69 13.62 -28.60
C PRO A 173 3.29 13.99 -27.25
N THR A 174 3.00 13.24 -26.18
CA THR A 174 3.57 13.42 -24.84
C THR A 174 4.92 12.73 -24.65
N GLY A 175 5.47 12.12 -25.71
CA GLY A 175 6.75 11.41 -25.68
C GLY A 175 6.68 10.02 -25.03
N ARG A 176 5.48 9.44 -24.88
CA ARG A 176 5.31 8.04 -24.41
C ARG A 176 5.46 7.07 -25.57
N LEU A 177 5.96 5.87 -25.26
CA LEU A 177 6.24 4.80 -26.18
C LEU A 177 5.11 3.77 -26.17
N ARG A 178 4.65 3.38 -27.35
CA ARG A 178 3.73 2.26 -27.55
C ARG A 178 4.41 1.17 -28.37
N GLY A 179 4.45 -0.05 -27.84
CA GLY A 179 4.90 -1.20 -28.59
C GLY A 179 3.90 -1.57 -29.68
N VAL A 180 4.38 -1.77 -30.91
CA VAL A 180 3.57 -2.23 -32.05
C VAL A 180 3.89 -3.68 -32.39
N LEU A 181 5.16 -4.10 -32.19
CA LEU A 181 5.58 -5.48 -32.32
C LEU A 181 6.43 -5.89 -31.11
N PRO A 182 6.20 -7.08 -30.52
CA PRO A 182 6.99 -7.57 -29.40
C PRO A 182 8.44 -7.82 -29.80
N THR A 183 9.37 -7.53 -28.90
CA THR A 183 10.80 -7.80 -29.10
C THR A 183 11.12 -9.28 -28.92
N GLN A 184 12.17 -9.76 -29.58
CA GLN A 184 12.73 -11.08 -29.33
C GLN A 184 13.81 -11.01 -28.23
N PRO A 185 14.08 -12.11 -27.50
CA PRO A 185 15.17 -12.15 -26.53
C PRO A 185 16.50 -11.68 -27.15
N GLY A 186 17.16 -10.71 -26.50
CA GLY A 186 18.44 -10.17 -26.96
C GLY A 186 18.37 -9.18 -28.14
N ALA A 187 17.19 -8.87 -28.66
CA ALA A 187 17.01 -7.96 -29.80
C ALA A 187 16.04 -6.81 -29.47
N PRO A 188 16.52 -5.74 -28.81
CA PRO A 188 15.69 -4.57 -28.53
C PRO A 188 15.44 -3.74 -29.80
N TRP A 189 14.35 -2.97 -29.80
CA TRP A 189 14.16 -1.89 -30.76
C TRP A 189 14.97 -0.66 -30.36
N VAL A 190 15.19 0.26 -31.30
CA VAL A 190 16.02 1.45 -31.09
C VAL A 190 15.19 2.71 -31.22
N LEU A 191 15.32 3.60 -30.23
CA LEU A 191 14.79 4.95 -30.22
C LEU A 191 15.94 5.95 -30.30
N SER A 192 15.82 6.93 -31.19
CA SER A 192 16.75 8.06 -31.28
C SER A 192 16.16 9.29 -30.61
N GLY A 193 16.93 9.95 -29.75
CA GLY A 193 16.61 11.25 -29.17
C GLY A 193 17.51 12.34 -29.76
N LEU A 194 16.92 13.46 -30.19
CA LEU A 194 17.64 14.62 -30.73
C LEU A 194 17.21 15.89 -30.01
N PHE A 195 18.17 16.62 -29.45
CA PHE A 195 17.95 17.95 -28.90
C PHE A 195 18.46 18.99 -29.92
N PRO A 196 17.60 19.85 -30.48
CA PRO A 196 18.03 20.85 -31.47
C PRO A 196 19.10 21.79 -30.91
N GLY A 197 20.24 21.87 -31.59
CA GLY A 197 21.36 22.74 -31.20
C GLY A 197 22.25 22.20 -30.08
N LEU A 198 22.01 20.98 -29.58
CA LEU A 198 22.79 20.40 -28.49
C LEU A 198 23.19 18.94 -28.74
N GLY A 199 24.44 18.76 -29.20
CA GLY A 199 25.05 17.45 -29.42
C GLY A 199 24.46 16.67 -30.62
N GLY A 200 24.87 15.40 -30.74
CA GLY A 200 24.34 14.46 -31.72
C GLY A 200 23.13 13.67 -31.19
N ALA A 201 22.55 12.84 -32.05
CA ALA A 201 21.51 11.90 -31.64
C ALA A 201 22.04 10.93 -30.57
N GLN A 202 21.23 10.71 -29.52
CA GLN A 202 21.48 9.65 -28.53
C GLN A 202 20.52 8.49 -28.79
N LEU A 203 20.95 7.28 -28.49
CA LEU A 203 20.18 6.06 -28.72
C LEU A 203 19.72 5.47 -27.39
N LEU A 204 18.51 4.91 -27.40
CA LEU A 204 17.93 4.18 -26.28
C LEU A 204 17.38 2.84 -26.78
N ASN A 205 17.74 1.76 -26.10
CA ASN A 205 17.17 0.44 -26.35
C ASN A 205 15.77 0.35 -25.74
N VAL A 206 14.82 -0.17 -26.52
CA VAL A 206 13.41 -0.32 -26.14
C VAL A 206 12.98 -1.78 -26.24
N TRP A 207 12.48 -2.33 -25.16
CA TRP A 207 11.91 -3.67 -25.12
C TRP A 207 10.39 -3.59 -25.20
N VAL A 208 9.76 -4.42 -26.02
CA VAL A 208 8.30 -4.47 -26.16
C VAL A 208 7.80 -5.80 -25.65
N VAL A 209 7.01 -5.75 -24.58
CA VAL A 209 6.46 -6.92 -23.89
C VAL A 209 4.96 -7.03 -24.13
N ASP A 210 4.51 -8.22 -24.51
CA ASP A 210 3.09 -8.56 -24.46
C ASP A 210 2.72 -9.10 -23.09
N TYR A 211 2.19 -8.22 -22.22
CA TYR A 211 1.74 -8.63 -20.88
C TYR A 211 0.49 -9.51 -20.94
N ALA A 212 -0.27 -9.52 -22.04
CA ALA A 212 -1.44 -10.37 -22.21
C ALA A 212 -1.11 -11.75 -22.82
N ALA A 213 0.12 -11.94 -23.31
CA ALA A 213 0.60 -13.25 -23.74
C ALA A 213 0.54 -14.28 -22.60
N GLN A 214 0.45 -15.56 -22.94
CA GLN A 214 0.41 -16.64 -21.95
C GLN A 214 1.73 -16.69 -21.18
N HIS A 215 1.65 -16.51 -19.86
CA HIS A 215 2.81 -16.58 -18.96
C HIS A 215 2.76 -17.85 -18.12
N ALA A 216 3.92 -18.49 -17.98
CA ALA A 216 4.04 -19.74 -17.25
C ALA A 216 3.83 -19.51 -15.74
N LEU A 217 3.05 -20.42 -15.16
CA LEU A 217 2.83 -20.51 -13.72
C LEU A 217 3.30 -21.88 -13.24
N THR A 218 4.13 -21.88 -12.20
CA THR A 218 4.64 -23.09 -11.56
C THR A 218 3.95 -23.30 -10.21
N PHE A 219 3.70 -24.56 -9.90
CA PHE A 219 2.99 -25.00 -8.71
C PHE A 219 3.99 -25.40 -7.62
N GLU A 220 3.82 -24.89 -6.40
CA GLU A 220 4.74 -25.15 -5.29
C GLU A 220 4.07 -25.87 -4.11
N LEU A 221 2.74 -25.70 -3.91
CA LEU A 221 1.99 -26.30 -2.80
C LEU A 221 0.52 -26.57 -3.16
N GLY A 222 -0.02 -27.75 -2.79
CA GLY A 222 -1.49 -28.04 -2.78
C GLY A 222 -2.02 -29.10 -3.77
N GLY A 223 -1.19 -29.67 -4.65
CA GLY A 223 -1.55 -30.52 -5.79
C GLY A 223 -2.22 -29.74 -6.94
N GLY A 224 -1.56 -29.58 -8.08
CA GLY A 224 -1.95 -28.68 -9.18
C GLY A 224 -3.15 -29.09 -10.03
N ASP A 225 -4.27 -29.48 -9.42
CA ASP A 225 -5.53 -29.69 -10.13
C ASP A 225 -6.24 -28.35 -10.41
N PRO A 226 -6.25 -27.86 -11.66
CA PRO A 226 -6.90 -26.60 -12.02
C PRO A 226 -8.41 -26.61 -11.74
N ALA A 227 -9.03 -27.79 -11.62
CA ALA A 227 -10.46 -27.90 -11.31
C ALA A 227 -10.80 -27.46 -9.88
N THR A 228 -9.82 -27.42 -8.97
CA THR A 228 -10.03 -27.06 -7.55
C THR A 228 -9.51 -25.68 -7.19
N VAL A 229 -8.93 -24.95 -8.15
CA VAL A 229 -8.28 -23.64 -7.90
C VAL A 229 -9.27 -22.60 -7.35
N THR A 230 -10.54 -22.65 -7.77
CA THR A 230 -11.57 -21.70 -7.32
C THR A 230 -12.10 -21.98 -5.92
N ASP A 231 -11.89 -23.19 -5.40
CA ASP A 231 -12.38 -23.61 -4.07
C ASP A 231 -11.37 -23.34 -2.95
N LYS A 232 -10.17 -22.84 -3.28
CA LYS A 232 -9.05 -22.61 -2.36
C LYS A 232 -8.57 -21.16 -2.36
N HIS A 233 -7.75 -20.83 -1.37
CA HIS A 233 -7.00 -19.58 -1.32
C HIS A 233 -5.67 -19.76 -2.06
N ASN A 234 -5.43 -18.98 -3.11
CA ASN A 234 -4.28 -19.16 -4.00
C ASN A 234 -3.26 -18.05 -3.74
N VAL A 235 -2.08 -18.41 -3.24
CA VAL A 235 -0.95 -17.48 -3.08
C VAL A 235 -0.14 -17.43 -4.37
N LEU A 236 0.21 -16.22 -4.83
CA LEU A 236 1.02 -15.99 -6.02
C LEU A 236 2.28 -15.19 -5.68
N PHE A 237 3.45 -15.74 -6.00
CA PHE A 237 4.73 -15.02 -5.95
C PHE A 237 5.15 -14.57 -7.35
N LEU A 238 5.48 -13.28 -7.49
CA LEU A 238 5.96 -12.66 -8.72
C LEU A 238 7.35 -12.06 -8.51
N ALA A 239 8.21 -12.14 -9.53
CA ALA A 239 9.56 -11.57 -9.49
C ALA A 239 9.61 -10.18 -10.15
N GLU A 240 10.24 -9.21 -9.48
CA GLU A 240 10.58 -7.90 -10.03
C GLU A 240 12.07 -7.57 -9.78
N GLY A 241 12.75 -6.99 -10.76
CA GLY A 241 14.16 -6.62 -10.65
C GLY A 241 15.13 -7.81 -10.57
N PHE A 242 14.64 -9.05 -10.70
CA PHE A 242 15.45 -10.25 -10.88
C PHE A 242 15.83 -10.40 -12.35
N ARG A 243 17.12 -10.51 -12.68
CA ARG A 243 17.58 -10.88 -14.03
C ARG A 243 17.53 -12.38 -14.18
N ASP A 244 17.72 -12.88 -15.40
CA ASP A 244 17.67 -14.32 -15.67
C ASP A 244 18.65 -15.14 -14.82
N GLN A 245 19.87 -14.60 -14.58
CA GLN A 245 20.86 -15.20 -13.68
C GLN A 245 20.43 -15.26 -12.20
N ASP A 246 19.46 -14.44 -11.79
CA ASP A 246 18.96 -14.36 -10.41
C ASP A 246 17.77 -15.33 -10.17
N ARG A 247 17.39 -16.16 -11.17
CA ARG A 247 16.26 -17.10 -11.08
C ARG A 247 16.36 -18.07 -9.90
N ALA A 248 17.52 -18.70 -9.73
CA ALA A 248 17.72 -19.67 -8.65
C ALA A 248 17.54 -19.04 -7.25
N LYS A 249 17.89 -17.76 -7.12
CA LYS A 249 17.69 -16.99 -5.89
C LYS A 249 16.21 -16.72 -5.63
N PHE A 250 15.45 -16.31 -6.65
CA PHE A 250 13.99 -16.17 -6.52
C PHE A 250 13.33 -17.50 -6.15
N ASP A 251 13.73 -18.60 -6.80
CA ASP A 251 13.20 -19.92 -6.52
C ASP A 251 13.46 -20.36 -5.07
N ALA A 252 14.69 -20.12 -4.57
CA ALA A 252 15.04 -20.42 -3.19
C ALA A 252 14.26 -19.55 -2.18
N LEU A 253 14.03 -18.27 -2.51
CA LEU A 253 13.21 -17.36 -1.71
C LEU A 253 11.78 -17.85 -1.61
N VAL A 254 11.14 -18.16 -2.73
CA VAL A 254 9.76 -18.65 -2.74
C VAL A 254 9.65 -19.98 -1.99
N ALA A 255 10.57 -20.92 -2.23
CA ALA A 255 10.57 -22.21 -1.53
C ALA A 255 10.66 -22.03 -0.02
N ARG A 256 11.55 -21.14 0.45
CA ARG A 256 11.70 -20.83 1.88
C ARG A 256 10.46 -20.11 2.42
N ALA A 257 9.91 -19.13 1.72
CA ALA A 257 8.69 -18.43 2.14
C ALA A 257 7.52 -19.39 2.33
N ILE A 258 7.31 -20.32 1.38
CA ILE A 258 6.26 -21.33 1.48
C ILE A 258 6.53 -22.28 2.65
N HIS A 259 7.75 -22.80 2.79
CA HIS A 259 8.09 -23.68 3.90
C HIS A 259 7.85 -23.00 5.25
N GLU A 260 8.35 -21.78 5.43
CA GLU A 260 8.22 -21.08 6.70
C GLU A 260 6.77 -20.70 7.01
N MET A 261 6.05 -20.09 6.06
CA MET A 261 4.66 -19.67 6.25
C MET A 261 3.73 -20.86 6.59
N PHE A 262 3.97 -22.04 6.00
CA PHE A 262 3.09 -23.21 6.18
C PHE A 262 3.61 -24.25 7.18
N GLU A 263 4.78 -24.07 7.80
CA GLU A 263 5.36 -25.07 8.73
C GLU A 263 5.90 -24.47 10.03
N LYS A 264 6.22 -23.17 10.10
CA LYS A 264 6.69 -22.55 11.34
C LYS A 264 5.51 -22.07 12.21
N PRO A 265 5.58 -22.26 13.55
CA PRO A 265 4.57 -21.75 14.48
C PRO A 265 4.32 -20.23 14.44
N ALA A 266 5.31 -19.45 14.00
CA ALA A 266 5.19 -17.99 13.90
C ALA A 266 4.09 -17.54 12.92
N HIS A 267 3.80 -18.34 11.89
CA HIS A 267 2.85 -17.99 10.84
C HIS A 267 1.53 -18.75 10.94
N GLU A 268 1.25 -19.40 12.08
CA GLU A 268 -0.06 -19.98 12.33
C GLU A 268 -1.15 -18.88 12.29
N PRO A 269 -2.30 -19.13 11.66
CA PRO A 269 -2.86 -20.45 11.36
C PRO A 269 -2.59 -20.99 9.94
N TYR A 270 -1.70 -20.38 9.15
CA TYR A 270 -1.50 -20.82 7.76
C TYR A 270 -1.04 -22.29 7.66
N GLY A 271 -0.12 -22.71 8.53
CA GLY A 271 0.36 -24.09 8.55
C GLY A 271 -0.73 -25.11 8.90
N MET A 272 -1.54 -24.81 9.92
CA MET A 272 -2.73 -25.60 10.26
C MET A 272 -3.72 -25.70 9.09
N LEU A 273 -3.87 -24.62 8.32
CA LEU A 273 -4.81 -24.50 7.21
C LEU A 273 -4.23 -24.89 5.85
N ARG A 274 -3.02 -25.48 5.80
CA ARG A 274 -2.28 -25.78 4.56
C ARG A 274 -3.10 -26.46 3.46
N GLY A 275 -4.09 -27.29 3.82
CA GLY A 275 -4.99 -27.96 2.87
C GLY A 275 -5.93 -27.02 2.09
N GLY A 276 -6.27 -25.87 2.67
CA GLY A 276 -7.13 -24.84 2.08
C GLY A 276 -6.40 -23.84 1.17
N PHE A 277 -5.08 -24.00 1.03
CA PHE A 277 -4.25 -23.14 0.20
C PHE A 277 -3.66 -23.86 -1.01
N ASN A 278 -3.39 -23.10 -2.06
CA ASN A 278 -2.40 -23.40 -3.07
C ASN A 278 -1.32 -22.30 -3.08
N ALA A 279 -0.09 -22.62 -3.48
CA ALA A 279 0.95 -21.61 -3.72
C ALA A 279 1.57 -21.78 -5.09
N PHE A 280 1.73 -20.66 -5.79
CA PHE A 280 2.24 -20.58 -7.14
C PHE A 280 3.35 -19.54 -7.25
N LYS A 281 4.20 -19.71 -8.25
CA LYS A 281 5.17 -18.68 -8.64
C LYS A 281 5.22 -18.48 -10.14
N SER A 282 5.50 -17.24 -10.54
CA SER A 282 5.81 -16.91 -11.93
C SER A 282 7.05 -16.01 -11.96
N PHE A 283 8.01 -16.38 -12.81
CA PHE A 283 9.25 -15.64 -12.97
C PHE A 283 9.38 -15.17 -14.41
N THR A 284 9.52 -13.85 -14.56
CA THR A 284 9.95 -13.23 -15.80
C THR A 284 11.13 -12.31 -15.52
N ALA A 285 12.20 -12.45 -16.32
CA ALA A 285 13.43 -11.70 -16.08
C ALA A 285 13.25 -10.20 -16.40
N SER A 286 13.79 -9.37 -15.51
CA SER A 286 14.01 -7.95 -15.73
C SER A 286 15.28 -7.71 -16.56
N GLN A 287 15.31 -6.60 -17.31
CA GLN A 287 16.50 -6.19 -18.08
C GLN A 287 17.62 -5.71 -17.15
N GLN A 288 17.24 -5.06 -16.06
CA GLN A 288 18.16 -4.57 -15.04
C GLN A 288 17.83 -5.12 -13.65
N HIS A 289 18.88 -5.22 -12.82
CA HIS A 289 18.78 -5.55 -11.40
C HIS A 289 18.20 -4.34 -10.63
N THR A 290 17.48 -4.56 -9.52
CA THR A 290 16.95 -3.49 -8.63
C THR A 290 15.90 -2.57 -9.26
N VAL A 291 15.10 -1.89 -8.42
CA VAL A 291 14.01 -1.03 -8.91
C VAL A 291 14.45 0.42 -9.11
N THR A 292 13.60 1.20 -9.77
CA THR A 292 13.81 2.65 -9.91
C THR A 292 13.69 3.35 -8.57
N CYS A 293 14.60 4.26 -8.22
CA CYS A 293 14.41 5.17 -7.08
C CYS A 293 13.73 6.45 -7.60
N GLY A 294 12.53 6.75 -7.12
CA GLY A 294 11.76 7.93 -7.50
C GLY A 294 12.21 9.21 -6.79
N TYR A 295 12.74 9.10 -5.58
CA TYR A 295 13.28 10.25 -4.86
C TYR A 295 14.62 10.72 -5.44
N ARG A 296 14.97 11.97 -5.14
CA ARG A 296 16.33 12.48 -5.37
C ARG A 296 17.25 11.97 -4.26
N VAL A 297 18.55 12.01 -4.51
CA VAL A 297 19.57 11.61 -3.53
C VAL A 297 20.32 12.85 -3.04
N ALA A 298 20.52 12.94 -1.72
CA ALA A 298 21.35 13.95 -1.08
C ALA A 298 22.82 13.55 -1.08
N ALA A 299 23.71 14.54 -1.04
CA ALA A 299 25.09 14.30 -0.61
C ALA A 299 25.04 13.76 0.82
N GLY A 300 25.50 12.53 1.03
CA GLY A 300 25.77 12.07 2.39
C GLY A 300 26.98 12.80 2.98
N GLU A 301 27.43 12.40 4.17
CA GLU A 301 28.84 12.55 4.51
C GLU A 301 29.64 11.87 3.39
N GLU A 302 30.16 12.65 2.45
CA GLU A 302 30.87 12.15 1.28
C GLU A 302 32.07 11.32 1.74
N ARG A 303 31.91 10.00 1.91
CA ARG A 303 33.02 9.05 1.76
C ARG A 303 33.29 8.85 0.27
N ILE A 304 33.50 9.95 -0.44
CA ILE A 304 34.19 9.90 -1.72
C ILE A 304 35.66 9.75 -1.33
N GLU A 305 36.19 8.52 -1.37
CA GLU A 305 37.64 8.35 -1.33
C GLU A 305 38.25 9.27 -2.40
N ALA A 306 39.22 10.10 -2.02
CA ALA A 306 39.78 11.13 -2.89
C ALA A 306 40.19 10.50 -4.24
N GLY A 307 39.48 10.88 -5.32
CA GLY A 307 39.70 10.36 -6.67
C GLY A 307 38.68 9.33 -7.19
N GLN A 308 37.67 8.93 -6.41
CA GLN A 308 36.63 7.99 -6.88
C GLN A 308 35.31 8.67 -7.31
N ALA A 309 34.62 8.09 -8.30
CA ALA A 309 33.34 8.56 -8.83
C ALA A 309 32.10 8.02 -8.08
N LYS A 310 32.31 7.37 -6.93
CA LYS A 310 31.32 6.59 -6.18
C LYS A 310 31.00 7.23 -4.83
N GLY A 311 29.79 7.02 -4.34
CA GLY A 311 29.37 7.49 -3.02
C GLY A 311 28.12 6.78 -2.50
N THR A 312 27.76 7.10 -1.27
CA THR A 312 26.49 6.67 -0.65
C THR A 312 25.74 7.91 -0.21
N GLY A 313 24.49 8.03 -0.66
CA GLY A 313 23.61 9.12 -0.27
C GLY A 313 22.33 8.63 0.40
N PHE A 314 21.43 9.55 0.68
CA PHE A 314 20.13 9.28 1.30
C PHE A 314 18.99 9.84 0.45
N PRO A 315 17.79 9.23 0.51
CA PRO A 315 16.58 9.78 -0.12
C PRO A 315 16.30 11.22 0.33
N ILE A 316 15.78 12.05 -0.57
CA ILE A 316 15.27 13.39 -0.27
C ILE A 316 13.74 13.42 -0.43
N PRO A 317 12.99 13.83 0.61
CA PRO A 317 13.46 14.04 1.99
C PRO A 317 13.79 12.73 2.71
N SER A 318 14.66 12.79 3.73
CA SER A 318 14.94 11.67 4.63
C SER A 318 14.16 11.82 5.93
N ASN A 319 13.61 10.72 6.45
CA ASN A 319 12.96 10.68 7.77
C ASN A 319 13.92 10.28 8.91
N ARG A 320 15.23 10.14 8.63
CA ARG A 320 16.22 9.62 9.59
C ARG A 320 16.72 10.60 10.65
N ILE A 321 16.46 11.89 10.46
CA ILE A 321 17.03 12.95 11.29
C ILE A 321 15.87 13.67 11.98
N GLY A 322 15.97 13.87 13.30
CA GLY A 322 14.91 14.43 14.13
C GLY A 322 14.00 13.37 14.74
N GLY A 323 12.72 13.73 14.98
CA GLY A 323 11.72 12.86 15.61
C GLY A 323 11.47 13.17 17.10
N GLY A 324 10.36 12.67 17.63
CA GLY A 324 9.90 12.95 19.00
C GLY A 324 9.46 14.41 19.17
N PRO A 325 10.06 15.19 20.11
CA PRO A 325 9.68 16.59 20.30
C PRO A 325 10.10 17.48 19.11
N LEU A 326 11.10 17.07 18.32
CA LEU A 326 11.57 17.81 17.14
C LEU A 326 10.80 17.38 15.89
N TYR A 327 10.82 18.23 14.86
CA TYR A 327 10.45 17.77 13.52
C TYR A 327 11.47 16.75 13.01
N THR A 328 10.99 15.74 12.30
CA THR A 328 11.81 14.99 11.35
C THR A 328 12.21 15.89 10.19
N LEU A 329 13.30 15.55 9.51
CA LEU A 329 13.75 16.31 8.35
C LEU A 329 12.75 16.27 7.19
N GLU A 330 12.01 15.18 7.03
CA GLU A 330 10.88 15.12 6.11
C GLU A 330 9.77 16.11 6.47
N GLU A 331 9.36 16.19 7.75
CA GLU A 331 8.39 17.19 8.19
C GLU A 331 8.91 18.61 7.96
N LEU A 332 10.18 18.89 8.27
CA LEU A 332 10.74 20.21 8.03
C LEU A 332 10.71 20.58 6.54
N VAL A 333 11.13 19.67 5.64
CA VAL A 333 11.08 19.90 4.18
C VAL A 333 9.65 20.15 3.69
N ARG A 334 8.65 19.47 4.25
CA ARG A 334 7.23 19.72 3.92
C ARG A 334 6.79 21.14 4.27
N LEU A 335 7.36 21.73 5.32
CA LEU A 335 6.99 23.05 5.83
C LEU A 335 7.80 24.18 5.17
N VAL A 336 9.11 24.00 4.97
CA VAL A 336 10.02 25.07 4.51
C VAL A 336 10.62 24.85 3.13
N GLY A 337 10.32 23.72 2.50
CA GLY A 337 10.88 23.34 1.20
C GLY A 337 12.31 22.82 1.27
N LEU A 338 12.95 22.71 0.11
CA LEU A 338 14.34 22.27 -0.02
C LEU A 338 15.33 23.45 0.07
N PRO A 339 16.59 23.20 0.49
CA PRO A 339 17.62 24.23 0.47
C PRO A 339 17.92 24.73 -0.94
N MET A 340 18.35 25.98 -1.03
CA MET A 340 18.93 26.48 -2.28
C MET A 340 20.23 25.73 -2.57
N ARG A 341 20.57 25.55 -3.84
CA ARG A 341 21.87 24.98 -4.21
C ARG A 341 22.99 25.87 -3.67
N GLY A 342 23.85 25.32 -2.82
CA GLY A 342 24.92 26.07 -2.16
C GLY A 342 24.45 27.02 -1.05
N ASP A 343 23.28 26.80 -0.43
CA ASP A 343 22.69 27.70 0.57
C ASP A 343 23.65 28.10 1.71
N GLN A 344 24.04 29.37 1.74
CA GLN A 344 24.90 29.95 2.79
C GLN A 344 24.14 30.84 3.78
N ARG A 345 22.80 30.90 3.70
CA ARG A 345 22.00 31.77 4.55
C ARG A 345 22.16 31.39 6.03
N THR A 346 22.18 32.41 6.89
CA THR A 346 22.20 32.30 8.35
C THR A 346 20.84 32.69 8.92
N ASN A 347 20.56 32.37 10.19
CA ASN A 347 19.28 32.68 10.84
C ASN A 347 18.04 32.17 10.07
N LEU A 348 18.14 30.95 9.53
CA LEU A 348 17.08 30.34 8.71
C LEU A 348 15.75 30.21 9.44
N VAL A 349 15.75 29.86 10.72
CA VAL A 349 14.52 29.73 11.52
C VAL A 349 13.75 31.06 11.55
N ALA A 350 14.42 32.17 11.88
CA ALA A 350 13.82 33.50 11.87
C ALA A 350 13.35 33.90 10.46
N THR A 351 14.10 33.51 9.43
CA THR A 351 13.73 33.75 8.02
C THR A 351 12.45 33.00 7.65
N TRP A 352 12.34 31.72 8.01
CA TRP A 352 11.16 30.91 7.74
C TRP A 352 9.93 31.42 8.50
N GLN A 353 10.10 31.83 9.76
CA GLN A 353 9.02 32.47 10.53
C GLN A 353 8.53 33.75 9.86
N ALA A 354 9.43 34.54 9.27
CA ALA A 354 9.06 35.74 8.55
C ALA A 354 8.29 35.45 7.25
N GLN A 355 8.45 34.25 6.66
CA GLN A 355 7.90 33.87 5.35
C GLN A 355 6.44 33.38 5.37
N ASP A 356 5.70 33.59 6.46
CA ASP A 356 4.32 33.11 6.65
C ASP A 356 4.19 31.58 6.55
N LEU A 357 5.27 30.87 6.85
CA LEU A 357 5.31 29.40 6.93
C LEU A 357 4.80 28.93 8.28
N ASP A 358 4.08 27.81 8.30
CA ASP A 358 3.46 27.26 9.50
C ASP A 358 4.44 26.37 10.27
N ILE A 359 5.44 26.99 10.90
CA ILE A 359 6.48 26.29 11.66
C ILE A 359 6.40 26.60 13.15
N ASP A 360 6.67 25.59 13.99
CA ASP A 360 6.97 25.76 15.40
C ASP A 360 8.51 25.80 15.59
N PRO A 361 9.10 26.97 15.92
CA PRO A 361 10.53 27.10 16.12
C PRO A 361 11.07 26.25 17.26
N THR A 362 10.25 25.91 18.26
CA THR A 362 10.69 25.11 19.41
C THR A 362 10.98 23.66 19.04
N ARG A 363 10.46 23.22 17.88
CA ARG A 363 10.69 21.90 17.30
C ARG A 363 11.85 21.85 16.31
N ILE A 364 12.62 22.93 16.19
CA ILE A 364 13.77 23.05 15.27
C ILE A 364 15.03 23.38 16.09
N ASN A 365 16.08 22.57 15.92
CA ASN A 365 17.40 22.82 16.48
C ASN A 365 18.47 22.99 15.38
N ASP A 366 19.68 23.37 15.78
CA ASP A 366 20.79 23.61 14.84
C ASP A 366 21.18 22.35 14.05
N ASP A 367 21.11 21.16 14.67
CA ASP A 367 21.41 19.90 13.99
C ASP A 367 20.43 19.63 12.84
N LEU A 368 19.13 19.88 13.06
CA LEU A 368 18.12 19.73 12.03
C LEU A 368 18.31 20.75 10.90
N VAL A 369 18.67 22.00 11.22
CA VAL A 369 19.00 23.03 10.22
C VAL A 369 20.23 22.64 9.41
N ASN A 370 21.28 22.13 10.05
CA ASN A 370 22.49 21.67 9.38
C ASN A 370 22.22 20.47 8.47
N ALA A 371 21.40 19.52 8.93
CA ALA A 371 20.96 18.39 8.13
C ALA A 371 20.11 18.81 6.92
N TRP A 372 19.21 19.79 7.11
CA TRP A 372 18.43 20.38 6.02
C TRP A 372 19.33 21.05 4.98
N LYS A 373 20.37 21.78 5.39
CA LYS A 373 21.35 22.37 4.45
C LYS A 373 22.08 21.32 3.63
N GLN A 374 22.29 20.11 4.18
CA GLN A 374 22.92 18.99 3.48
C GLN A 374 21.96 18.26 2.52
N HIS A 375 20.64 18.49 2.60
CA HIS A 375 19.64 17.93 1.68
C HIS A 375 19.59 18.62 0.31
N GLN A 376 20.76 18.96 -0.21
CA GLN A 376 20.93 19.40 -1.59
C GLN A 376 21.03 18.17 -2.48
N SER A 377 20.29 18.18 -3.59
CA SER A 377 20.33 17.09 -4.56
C SER A 377 21.69 17.06 -5.26
N VAL A 378 22.38 15.92 -5.19
CA VAL A 378 23.64 15.69 -5.96
C VAL A 378 23.37 15.31 -7.41
N GLY A 379 22.13 14.96 -7.74
CA GLY A 379 21.68 14.60 -9.08
C GLY A 379 20.40 13.80 -9.06
N ILE A 380 19.96 13.39 -10.25
CA ILE A 380 18.80 12.52 -10.47
C ILE A 380 19.31 11.15 -10.91
N LEU A 381 18.93 10.09 -10.20
CA LEU A 381 19.30 8.73 -10.55
C LEU A 381 18.68 8.31 -11.88
N HIS A 382 19.44 7.55 -12.67
CA HIS A 382 18.89 6.81 -13.80
C HIS A 382 17.77 5.87 -13.34
N ALA A 383 16.68 5.86 -14.07
CA ALA A 383 15.59 4.92 -13.90
C ALA A 383 16.02 3.52 -14.38
N ARG A 384 15.53 2.49 -13.68
CA ARG A 384 15.85 1.09 -13.97
C ARG A 384 14.81 0.46 -14.87
N ASP A 385 15.28 -0.38 -15.78
CA ASP A 385 14.45 -1.13 -16.69
C ASP A 385 14.09 -2.51 -16.13
N THR A 386 13.08 -2.53 -15.27
CA THR A 386 12.53 -3.76 -14.70
C THR A 386 11.27 -4.22 -15.43
N PHE A 387 10.88 -5.48 -15.23
CA PHE A 387 9.81 -6.12 -16.00
C PHE A 387 8.44 -5.47 -15.73
N PHE A 388 8.04 -5.30 -14.47
CA PHE A 388 6.80 -4.61 -14.13
C PHE A 388 6.97 -3.09 -13.97
N GLY A 389 8.21 -2.59 -13.86
CA GLY A 389 8.49 -1.17 -13.77
C GLY A 389 8.04 -0.58 -12.43
N LEU A 390 8.45 -1.19 -11.31
CA LEU A 390 8.29 -0.61 -9.98
C LEU A 390 9.24 0.56 -9.73
N ARG A 391 8.80 1.48 -8.86
CA ARG A 391 9.61 2.53 -8.25
C ARG A 391 9.51 2.49 -6.73
N LEU A 392 10.60 2.89 -6.08
CA LEU A 392 10.71 3.14 -4.66
C LEU A 392 10.60 4.63 -4.35
N GLY A 393 9.77 5.00 -3.39
CA GLY A 393 9.43 6.39 -3.06
C GLY A 393 8.80 7.13 -4.25
N GLN A 394 8.98 8.45 -4.30
CA GLN A 394 8.28 9.30 -5.27
C GLN A 394 9.12 10.48 -5.74
N ARG A 395 8.91 10.89 -7.01
CA ARG A 395 9.47 12.14 -7.53
C ARG A 395 8.61 13.30 -7.02
N LEU A 396 9.23 14.43 -6.64
CA LEU A 396 8.48 15.65 -6.29
C LEU A 396 7.49 16.08 -7.39
N ALA A 397 7.82 15.77 -8.64
CA ALA A 397 7.01 16.08 -9.81
C ALA A 397 5.72 15.21 -9.95
N ASP A 398 5.66 14.05 -9.30
CA ASP A 398 4.55 13.09 -9.43
C ASP A 398 3.37 13.54 -8.54
N ARG A 399 2.69 14.65 -8.85
CA ARG A 399 1.66 15.24 -7.97
C ARG A 399 0.25 14.69 -8.24
N PHE A 400 -0.51 14.52 -7.17
CA PHE A 400 -1.95 14.26 -7.22
C PHE A 400 -2.72 15.57 -7.14
N SER A 401 -3.88 15.65 -7.77
CA SER A 401 -4.75 16.82 -7.70
C SER A 401 -5.49 16.89 -6.37
N GLY A 402 -5.82 18.10 -5.94
CA GLY A 402 -6.74 18.35 -4.83
C GLY A 402 -7.97 19.12 -5.26
N ASN A 403 -8.86 19.39 -4.30
CA ASN A 403 -10.07 20.20 -4.47
C ASN A 403 -10.02 21.49 -3.63
N GLY A 404 -10.63 22.55 -4.16
CA GLY A 404 -10.67 23.87 -3.52
C GLY A 404 -9.36 24.63 -3.69
N PRO A 405 -9.06 25.19 -4.89
CA PRO A 405 -7.92 26.10 -5.07
C PRO A 405 -8.03 27.30 -4.12
N VAL A 406 -6.87 27.83 -3.71
CA VAL A 406 -6.81 29.06 -2.92
C VAL A 406 -6.59 30.22 -3.88
N ALA A 407 -7.44 31.25 -3.81
CA ALA A 407 -7.29 32.42 -4.67
C ALA A 407 -5.98 33.16 -4.37
N LYS A 408 -5.22 33.52 -5.41
CA LYS A 408 -4.03 34.36 -5.25
C LYS A 408 -4.41 35.77 -4.76
N PRO A 409 -3.82 36.26 -3.66
CA PRO A 409 -4.00 37.64 -3.23
C PRO A 409 -3.45 38.65 -4.25
N ALA A 410 -4.05 39.85 -4.31
CA ALA A 410 -3.63 40.89 -5.25
C ALA A 410 -2.23 41.46 -4.97
N ALA A 411 -1.79 41.43 -3.70
CA ALA A 411 -0.50 41.93 -3.25
C ALA A 411 0.09 40.99 -2.18
N ASP A 412 1.41 40.97 -2.06
CA ASP A 412 2.14 40.19 -1.05
C ASP A 412 2.15 40.94 0.30
N THR A 413 0.96 41.21 0.84
CA THR A 413 0.80 42.00 2.06
C THR A 413 1.24 41.19 3.28
N VAL A 414 2.15 41.77 4.06
CA VAL A 414 2.73 41.16 5.26
C VAL A 414 1.64 40.83 6.29
N GLY A 415 1.54 39.56 6.69
CA GLY A 415 0.62 39.11 7.74
C GLY A 415 -0.83 38.94 7.29
N ASP A 416 -1.13 39.09 5.99
CA ASP A 416 -2.46 38.83 5.44
C ASP A 416 -2.80 37.32 5.52
N PRO A 417 -3.92 36.94 6.15
CA PRO A 417 -4.37 35.54 6.21
C PRO A 417 -4.53 34.88 4.83
N GLY A 418 -4.91 35.64 3.80
CA GLY A 418 -5.03 35.15 2.43
C GLY A 418 -3.67 34.80 1.81
N VAL A 419 -2.63 35.60 2.10
CA VAL A 419 -1.25 35.28 1.70
C VAL A 419 -0.76 34.03 2.41
N LYS A 420 -0.99 33.92 3.73
CA LYS A 420 -0.62 32.71 4.50
C LYS A 420 -1.28 31.44 3.92
N ALA A 421 -2.59 31.50 3.61
CA ALA A 421 -3.31 30.38 3.02
C ALA A 421 -2.78 30.00 1.62
N PHE A 422 -2.48 30.99 0.77
CA PHE A 422 -1.95 30.76 -0.57
C PHE A 422 -0.53 30.18 -0.52
N VAL A 423 0.34 30.68 0.37
CA VAL A 423 1.68 30.12 0.61
C VAL A 423 1.58 28.67 1.08
N ALA A 424 0.74 28.38 2.08
CA ALA A 424 0.55 27.02 2.58
C ALA A 424 0.11 26.05 1.46
N ARG A 425 -0.79 26.49 0.57
CA ARG A 425 -1.21 25.73 -0.60
C ARG A 425 -0.03 25.42 -1.53
N LEU A 426 0.77 26.41 -1.90
CA LEU A 426 1.89 26.21 -2.82
C LEU A 426 2.98 25.27 -2.27
N TYR A 427 3.23 25.33 -0.96
CA TYR A 427 4.21 24.47 -0.29
C TYR A 427 3.78 23.00 -0.21
N GLU A 428 2.51 22.68 -0.52
CA GLU A 428 2.07 21.30 -0.70
C GLU A 428 2.91 20.55 -1.73
N PHE A 429 3.60 21.24 -2.66
CA PHE A 429 4.55 20.65 -3.61
C PHE A 429 5.59 19.77 -2.93
N TYR A 430 6.07 20.16 -1.75
CA TYR A 430 7.09 19.43 -0.98
C TYR A 430 6.53 18.29 -0.13
N ARG A 431 5.21 18.04 -0.16
CA ARG A 431 4.58 16.89 0.50
C ARG A 431 4.76 15.62 -0.34
N THR A 432 5.78 14.83 -0.05
CA THR A 432 6.00 13.52 -0.69
C THR A 432 5.37 12.39 0.12
N ARG A 433 5.07 11.26 -0.55
CA ARG A 433 4.84 9.99 0.15
C ARG A 433 6.15 9.46 0.76
N SER A 434 6.01 8.47 1.64
CA SER A 434 7.13 7.77 2.25
C SER A 434 8.14 7.27 1.20
N THR A 435 9.43 7.39 1.52
CA THR A 435 10.53 6.96 0.65
C THR A 435 10.61 5.45 0.48
N ARG A 436 9.96 4.67 1.35
CA ARG A 436 9.85 3.20 1.24
C ARG A 436 8.68 2.73 0.35
N ASN A 437 7.85 3.65 -0.13
CA ASN A 437 6.66 3.29 -0.91
C ASN A 437 7.06 2.59 -2.23
N LEU A 438 6.64 1.34 -2.43
CA LEU A 438 7.04 0.50 -3.56
C LEU A 438 5.84 0.22 -4.48
N VAL A 439 5.74 0.96 -5.57
CA VAL A 439 4.54 0.95 -6.44
C VAL A 439 4.92 0.99 -7.92
N LEU A 440 3.94 0.74 -8.79
CA LEU A 440 4.10 0.91 -10.24
C LEU A 440 4.53 2.36 -10.57
N ASP A 441 5.54 2.52 -11.43
CA ASP A 441 6.06 3.82 -11.83
C ASP A 441 5.13 4.52 -12.84
N PRO A 442 4.60 5.73 -12.57
CA PRO A 442 3.80 6.50 -13.52
C PRO A 442 4.50 6.77 -14.87
N ARG A 443 5.83 6.66 -14.95
CA ARG A 443 6.55 6.70 -16.24
C ARG A 443 6.51 5.40 -17.00
N ARG A 444 6.32 4.27 -16.33
CA ARG A 444 6.18 2.95 -16.96
C ARG A 444 4.73 2.60 -17.24
N HIS A 445 3.81 3.21 -16.49
CA HIS A 445 2.37 2.96 -16.58
C HIS A 445 1.62 4.26 -16.92
N PRO A 446 0.84 4.29 -18.00
CA PRO A 446 0.23 5.51 -18.49
C PRO A 446 -0.97 5.93 -17.64
N PRO A 447 -1.31 7.23 -17.58
CA PRO A 447 -2.42 7.72 -16.76
C PRO A 447 -3.78 7.12 -17.14
N GLU A 448 -3.94 6.62 -18.38
CA GLU A 448 -5.09 5.87 -18.84
C GLU A 448 -5.23 4.49 -18.15
N LEU A 449 -4.15 3.95 -17.60
CA LEU A 449 -4.10 2.60 -17.01
C LEU A 449 -3.51 2.56 -15.60
N TYR A 450 -3.23 3.72 -15.00
CA TYR A 450 -2.62 3.84 -13.68
C TYR A 450 -3.32 4.96 -12.91
N MET A 451 -3.66 4.70 -11.65
CA MET A 451 -4.19 5.68 -10.69
C MET A 451 -3.46 5.53 -9.36
N ASP A 452 -3.83 6.34 -8.36
CA ASP A 452 -3.33 6.25 -6.99
C ASP A 452 -3.22 4.77 -6.55
N PRO A 453 -2.10 4.35 -5.95
CA PRO A 453 -1.94 3.03 -5.36
C PRO A 453 -3.10 2.54 -4.45
N THR A 454 -3.86 3.44 -3.82
CA THR A 454 -5.05 3.10 -3.00
C THR A 454 -6.29 2.75 -3.84
N GLU A 455 -6.24 3.13 -5.11
CA GLU A 455 -7.12 2.90 -6.26
C GLU A 455 -7.37 1.44 -6.66
N LEU A 456 -8.61 0.97 -6.82
CA LEU A 456 -8.83 -0.27 -7.59
C LEU A 456 -8.60 0.01 -9.07
N ASN A 457 -7.77 -0.81 -9.72
CA ASN A 457 -7.53 -0.72 -11.14
C ASN A 457 -7.14 -2.09 -11.75
N PRO A 458 -8.12 -2.82 -12.32
CA PRO A 458 -7.86 -4.09 -12.99
C PRO A 458 -7.14 -3.94 -14.35
N ALA A 459 -7.00 -2.73 -14.88
CA ALA A 459 -6.50 -2.50 -16.24
C ALA A 459 -4.96 -2.35 -16.34
N THR A 460 -4.25 -2.33 -15.20
CA THR A 460 -2.78 -2.19 -15.15
C THR A 460 -2.08 -3.32 -15.91
N THR A 461 -0.86 -3.08 -16.42
CA THR A 461 -0.07 -4.13 -17.11
C THR A 461 0.26 -5.30 -16.17
N LEU A 462 0.44 -5.05 -14.87
CA LEU A 462 0.58 -6.09 -13.86
C LEU A 462 -0.66 -6.99 -13.80
N MET A 463 -1.86 -6.40 -13.72
CA MET A 463 -3.09 -7.20 -13.67
C MET A 463 -3.39 -7.92 -14.99
N ARG A 464 -2.99 -7.34 -16.14
CA ARG A 464 -3.02 -8.04 -17.44
C ARG A 464 -2.11 -9.27 -17.44
N TYR A 465 -0.89 -9.16 -16.89
CA TYR A 465 0.03 -10.29 -16.71
C TYR A 465 -0.57 -11.36 -15.79
N VAL A 466 -1.11 -10.96 -14.64
CA VAL A 466 -1.77 -11.88 -13.71
C VAL A 466 -2.92 -12.61 -14.39
N ALA A 467 -3.76 -11.91 -15.17
CA ALA A 467 -4.88 -12.50 -15.89
C ALA A 467 -4.45 -13.59 -16.89
N SER A 468 -3.26 -13.47 -17.49
CA SER A 468 -2.79 -14.41 -18.51
C SER A 468 -2.01 -15.62 -17.95
N LEU A 469 -1.85 -15.69 -16.62
CA LEU A 469 -1.16 -16.79 -15.95
C LEU A 469 -1.85 -18.14 -16.18
N LYS A 470 -1.04 -19.13 -16.54
CA LYS A 470 -1.47 -20.47 -16.88
C LYS A 470 -0.56 -21.51 -16.25
N VAL A 471 -1.17 -22.49 -15.58
CA VAL A 471 -0.43 -23.60 -14.97
C VAL A 471 0.30 -24.38 -16.06
N THR A 472 1.60 -24.58 -15.89
CA THR A 472 2.43 -25.32 -16.83
C THR A 472 1.86 -26.73 -17.03
N GLY A 473 1.57 -27.09 -18.29
CA GLY A 473 0.96 -28.38 -18.65
C GLY A 473 -0.59 -28.43 -18.59
N SER A 474 -1.27 -27.37 -18.15
CA SER A 474 -2.73 -27.23 -18.21
C SER A 474 -3.13 -26.28 -19.32
N PRO A 475 -4.24 -26.50 -20.05
CA PRO A 475 -4.76 -25.52 -21.02
C PRO A 475 -5.48 -24.32 -20.38
N ALA A 476 -5.91 -24.43 -19.12
CA ALA A 476 -6.75 -23.42 -18.46
C ALA A 476 -5.93 -22.26 -17.87
N ALA A 477 -6.33 -21.02 -18.19
CA ALA A 477 -5.85 -19.83 -17.50
C ALA A 477 -6.46 -19.80 -16.09
N VAL A 478 -5.64 -19.51 -15.08
CA VAL A 478 -6.05 -19.46 -13.67
C VAL A 478 -6.01 -18.05 -13.09
N GLY A 479 -5.45 -17.10 -13.85
CA GLY A 479 -5.27 -15.70 -13.45
C GLY A 479 -6.50 -14.98 -12.89
N ALA A 480 -7.70 -15.42 -13.27
CA ALA A 480 -8.97 -14.83 -12.86
C ALA A 480 -9.22 -14.88 -11.34
N VAL A 481 -8.62 -15.84 -10.61
CA VAL A 481 -8.84 -15.96 -9.16
C VAL A 481 -8.23 -14.81 -8.34
N TRP A 482 -7.28 -14.09 -8.93
CA TRP A 482 -6.60 -12.93 -8.30
C TRP A 482 -7.09 -11.59 -8.83
N GLN A 483 -7.99 -11.58 -9.83
CA GLN A 483 -8.47 -10.33 -10.41
C GLN A 483 -9.36 -9.62 -9.39
N PRO A 484 -9.10 -8.35 -9.06
CA PRO A 484 -9.92 -7.67 -8.08
C PRO A 484 -11.35 -7.48 -8.57
N ASP A 485 -12.31 -7.65 -7.66
CA ASP A 485 -13.73 -7.38 -7.88
C ASP A 485 -14.34 -6.92 -6.55
N ASP A 486 -14.87 -5.71 -6.51
CA ASP A 486 -15.50 -5.13 -5.32
C ASP A 486 -16.99 -5.50 -5.21
N GLN A 487 -17.57 -6.15 -6.23
CA GLN A 487 -18.98 -6.57 -6.22
C GLN A 487 -19.17 -7.99 -5.71
N LYS A 488 -18.11 -8.79 -5.67
CA LYS A 488 -18.14 -10.16 -5.15
C LYS A 488 -16.89 -10.47 -4.35
N PHE A 489 -17.06 -11.26 -3.31
CA PHE A 489 -15.92 -11.79 -2.58
C PHE A 489 -15.11 -12.74 -3.47
N GLN A 490 -13.78 -12.61 -3.42
CA GLN A 490 -12.85 -13.51 -4.09
C GLN A 490 -11.82 -14.04 -3.07
N PRO A 491 -11.73 -15.36 -2.85
CA PRO A 491 -10.84 -15.93 -1.84
C PRO A 491 -9.37 -15.57 -2.02
N SER A 492 -8.90 -15.39 -3.25
CA SER A 492 -7.48 -15.14 -3.53
C SER A 492 -7.14 -13.67 -3.78
N ARG A 493 -8.10 -12.76 -3.62
CA ARG A 493 -7.84 -11.32 -3.68
C ARG A 493 -6.91 -10.95 -2.52
N GLY A 494 -5.82 -10.25 -2.84
CA GLY A 494 -4.81 -9.82 -1.87
C GLY A 494 -3.72 -10.85 -1.55
N LEU A 495 -3.76 -12.01 -2.20
CA LEU A 495 -2.74 -13.06 -2.02
C LEU A 495 -1.69 -13.04 -3.14
N ILE A 496 -1.29 -11.85 -3.59
CA ILE A 496 -0.19 -11.65 -4.55
C ILE A 496 0.99 -10.97 -3.85
N ALA A 497 2.12 -11.66 -3.79
CA ALA A 497 3.39 -11.12 -3.32
C ALA A 497 4.32 -10.83 -4.51
N LEU A 498 4.56 -9.55 -4.79
CA LEU A 498 5.51 -9.07 -5.79
C LEU A 498 6.86 -8.77 -5.12
N ILE A 499 7.81 -9.67 -5.28
CA ILE A 499 9.13 -9.59 -4.63
C ILE A 499 10.09 -8.82 -5.52
N ALA A 500 10.64 -7.73 -5.00
CA ALA A 500 11.61 -6.89 -5.69
C ALA A 500 13.04 -7.22 -5.24
N ASN A 501 13.92 -7.63 -6.17
CA ASN A 501 15.35 -7.86 -5.90
C ASN A 501 16.10 -6.53 -5.75
N ASP A 502 15.83 -5.82 -4.66
CA ASP A 502 16.50 -4.61 -4.24
C ASP A 502 16.88 -4.71 -2.76
N GLY A 503 18.05 -4.17 -2.43
CA GLY A 503 18.52 -4.17 -1.04
C GLY A 503 17.89 -3.06 -0.21
N LEU A 504 17.25 -2.09 -0.87
CA LEU A 504 16.70 -0.93 -0.18
C LEU A 504 15.41 -1.25 0.56
N ASP A 505 15.15 -0.63 1.72
CA ASP A 505 13.86 -0.74 2.43
C ASP A 505 12.71 -0.23 1.54
N GLY A 506 11.79 -1.14 1.22
CA GLY A 506 10.62 -0.83 0.41
C GLY A 506 9.51 -1.85 0.58
N GLY A 507 8.31 -1.37 0.85
CA GLY A 507 7.15 -2.22 1.11
C GLY A 507 5.86 -1.44 0.97
N THR A 508 4.87 -1.97 0.25
CA THR A 508 3.55 -1.34 0.07
C THR A 508 2.51 -2.34 -0.41
N ASN A 509 1.28 -2.21 0.08
CA ASN A 509 0.10 -2.75 -0.58
C ASN A 509 -0.54 -1.73 -1.50
N PHE A 510 -0.87 -2.16 -2.70
CA PHE A 510 -1.57 -1.31 -3.66
C PHE A 510 -2.67 -2.08 -4.39
N ASN A 511 -3.45 -1.35 -5.19
CA ASN A 511 -4.60 -1.87 -5.90
C ASN A 511 -5.69 -2.39 -4.94
N VAL A 512 -6.07 -1.59 -3.93
CA VAL A 512 -6.98 -1.96 -2.82
C VAL A 512 -6.57 -3.29 -2.17
N ARG A 513 -5.31 -3.33 -1.70
CA ARG A 513 -4.70 -4.49 -1.05
C ARG A 513 -4.76 -5.78 -1.88
N THR A 514 -4.77 -5.68 -3.21
CA THR A 514 -4.74 -6.84 -4.10
C THR A 514 -3.31 -7.36 -4.29
N VAL A 515 -2.32 -6.46 -4.25
CA VAL A 515 -0.90 -6.77 -4.43
C VAL A 515 -0.10 -6.18 -3.29
N THR A 516 0.71 -7.03 -2.66
CA THR A 516 1.77 -6.65 -1.73
C THR A 516 3.09 -6.65 -2.48
N ALA A 517 3.79 -5.52 -2.55
CA ALA A 517 5.15 -5.46 -3.05
C ALA A 517 6.14 -5.23 -1.91
N GLN A 518 7.24 -5.97 -1.94
CA GLN A 518 8.26 -5.93 -0.89
C GLN A 518 9.65 -6.12 -1.49
N THR A 519 10.62 -5.32 -1.07
CA THR A 519 12.04 -5.53 -1.38
C THR A 519 12.65 -6.64 -0.52
N VAL A 520 13.77 -7.20 -0.97
CA VAL A 520 14.38 -8.36 -0.28
C VAL A 520 15.20 -8.00 0.97
N ASN A 521 15.39 -6.70 1.27
CA ASN A 521 16.19 -6.23 2.40
C ASN A 521 15.80 -4.79 2.78
N THR A 522 16.38 -4.25 3.87
CA THR A 522 16.04 -2.96 4.46
C THR A 522 17.21 -2.00 4.60
N VAL A 523 18.15 -2.07 3.67
CA VAL A 523 19.23 -1.08 3.57
C VAL A 523 18.62 0.27 3.26
N GLN A 524 18.93 1.30 4.04
CA GLN A 524 18.33 2.61 3.78
C GLN A 524 19.26 3.53 2.96
N GLY A 525 20.55 3.17 2.79
CA GLY A 525 21.57 3.99 2.11
C GLY A 525 21.65 3.69 0.61
N VAL A 526 21.74 4.73 -0.22
CA VAL A 526 21.68 4.60 -1.67
C VAL A 526 23.08 4.73 -2.27
N ALA A 527 23.67 3.59 -2.65
CA ALA A 527 24.94 3.57 -3.36
C ALA A 527 24.77 4.07 -4.81
N TYR A 528 25.65 4.99 -5.22
CA TYR A 528 25.62 5.59 -6.54
C TYR A 528 27.02 5.80 -7.14
N VAL A 529 27.05 5.99 -8.46
CA VAL A 529 28.24 6.33 -9.23
C VAL A 529 27.91 7.39 -10.29
N TYR A 530 28.84 8.32 -10.52
CA TYR A 530 28.78 9.20 -11.68
C TYR A 530 29.35 8.51 -12.92
N ALA A 531 28.64 8.57 -14.05
CA ALA A 531 29.17 8.04 -15.32
C ALA A 531 30.47 8.76 -15.73
N ASN A 532 30.62 10.02 -15.32
CA ASN A 532 31.84 10.81 -15.48
C ASN A 532 32.15 11.57 -14.19
N ALA A 533 33.29 11.28 -13.56
CA ALA A 533 33.70 11.85 -12.28
C ALA A 533 33.96 13.37 -12.31
N THR A 534 34.23 13.93 -13.49
CA THR A 534 34.53 15.36 -13.69
C THR A 534 33.27 16.15 -14.02
N ASP A 535 32.45 15.69 -14.97
CA ASP A 535 31.23 16.38 -15.38
C ASP A 535 30.11 16.26 -14.32
N LYS A 536 30.12 15.14 -13.57
CA LYS A 536 29.16 14.81 -12.50
C LYS A 536 27.70 15.02 -12.88
N ARG A 537 27.34 14.86 -14.16
CA ARG A 537 25.97 15.10 -14.64
C ARG A 537 25.08 13.85 -14.57
N GLU A 538 25.63 12.67 -14.90
CA GLU A 538 24.86 11.42 -15.00
C GLU A 538 25.07 10.57 -13.75
N LEU A 539 24.03 10.46 -12.92
CA LEU A 539 24.06 9.69 -11.68
C LEU A 539 23.37 8.34 -11.87
N ARG A 540 24.06 7.25 -11.54
CA ARG A 540 23.57 5.87 -11.67
C ARG A 540 23.58 5.17 -10.32
N ARG A 541 22.67 4.23 -10.10
CA ARG A 541 22.77 3.33 -8.96
C ARG A 541 23.98 2.40 -9.12
N ASP A 542 24.64 2.11 -8.00
CA ASP A 542 25.73 1.14 -7.92
C ASP A 542 25.38 0.05 -6.90
N PRO A 543 24.33 -0.75 -7.13
CA PRO A 543 23.94 -1.81 -6.20
C PRO A 543 24.98 -2.94 -6.22
N PRO A 544 25.07 -3.73 -5.13
CA PRO A 544 25.94 -4.91 -5.11
C PRO A 544 25.52 -5.90 -6.22
N ALA A 545 26.49 -6.69 -6.70
CA ALA A 545 26.24 -7.68 -7.76
C ALA A 545 25.21 -8.73 -7.34
N ASP A 546 25.23 -9.10 -6.05
CA ASP A 546 24.22 -9.91 -5.37
C ASP A 546 23.68 -9.17 -4.14
N THR A 547 22.37 -9.08 -4.05
CA THR A 547 21.64 -8.43 -2.96
C THR A 547 21.36 -9.44 -1.85
N GLU A 548 21.82 -9.22 -0.62
CA GLU A 548 21.47 -10.10 0.49
C GLU A 548 19.96 -10.09 0.76
N VAL A 549 19.39 -11.27 1.07
CA VAL A 549 17.96 -11.42 1.38
C VAL A 549 17.76 -11.51 2.89
N ASN A 550 16.99 -10.59 3.46
CA ASN A 550 16.49 -10.72 4.83
C ASN A 550 15.23 -11.59 4.83
N PHE A 551 15.41 -12.91 4.90
CA PHE A 551 14.30 -13.85 4.78
C PHE A 551 13.23 -13.68 5.85
N ASP A 552 13.63 -13.49 7.10
CA ASP A 552 12.69 -13.43 8.22
C ASP A 552 11.77 -12.23 8.05
N GLU A 553 12.34 -11.06 7.74
CA GLU A 553 11.57 -9.83 7.46
C GLU A 553 10.63 -9.99 6.26
N VAL A 554 11.14 -10.47 5.12
CA VAL A 554 10.31 -10.66 3.91
C VAL A 554 9.12 -11.58 4.18
N ILE A 555 9.36 -12.69 4.88
CA ILE A 555 8.32 -13.71 5.14
C ILE A 555 7.32 -13.21 6.19
N ASP A 556 7.79 -12.52 7.23
CA ASP A 556 6.91 -11.91 8.23
C ASP A 556 6.02 -10.83 7.60
N THR A 557 6.59 -9.96 6.76
CA THR A 557 5.82 -8.95 6.02
C THR A 557 4.82 -9.61 5.09
N ILE A 558 5.20 -10.56 4.22
CA ILE A 558 4.24 -11.23 3.33
C ILE A 558 3.11 -11.89 4.12
N SER A 559 3.42 -12.54 5.23
CA SER A 559 2.42 -13.19 6.08
C SER A 559 1.45 -12.20 6.69
N HIS A 560 1.96 -11.07 7.19
CA HIS A 560 1.17 -9.94 7.71
C HIS A 560 0.23 -9.41 6.64
N GLU A 561 0.75 -9.17 5.44
CA GLU A 561 0.03 -8.51 4.37
C GLU A 561 -1.06 -9.38 3.76
N PHE A 562 -0.83 -10.69 3.67
CA PHE A 562 -1.89 -11.65 3.37
C PHE A 562 -2.99 -11.67 4.43
N GLY A 563 -2.70 -11.29 5.68
CA GLY A 563 -3.68 -11.08 6.75
C GLY A 563 -4.79 -10.11 6.34
N HIS A 564 -4.48 -9.06 5.57
CA HIS A 564 -5.48 -8.13 5.08
C HIS A 564 -6.50 -8.74 4.11
N SER A 565 -6.15 -9.82 3.40
CA SER A 565 -7.09 -10.58 2.55
C SER A 565 -8.23 -11.22 3.36
N PHE A 566 -8.02 -11.35 4.67
CA PHE A 566 -9.00 -11.85 5.64
C PHE A 566 -9.75 -10.71 6.35
N ASN A 567 -9.69 -9.49 5.81
CA ASN A 567 -10.28 -8.25 6.34
C ASN A 567 -9.74 -7.86 7.72
N LEU A 568 -8.46 -8.13 7.95
CA LEU A 568 -7.71 -7.62 9.09
C LEU A 568 -7.16 -6.23 8.72
N LEU A 569 -7.20 -5.29 9.66
CA LEU A 569 -6.54 -3.98 9.60
C LEU A 569 -5.27 -3.98 10.45
N ASP A 570 -4.42 -2.97 10.21
CA ASP A 570 -3.19 -2.76 10.97
C ASP A 570 -3.49 -2.48 12.44
N GLU A 571 -2.66 -3.01 13.32
CA GLU A 571 -2.74 -2.85 14.78
C GLU A 571 -1.52 -2.08 15.34
N TYR A 572 -0.57 -1.68 14.48
CA TYR A 572 0.58 -0.85 14.84
C TYR A 572 0.25 0.66 14.80
N GLU A 573 1.19 1.46 15.32
CA GLU A 573 1.05 2.90 15.53
C GLU A 573 2.19 3.62 14.80
N GLU A 574 1.85 4.50 13.86
CA GLU A 574 2.79 5.36 13.13
C GLU A 574 2.54 6.85 13.39
N PHE A 575 1.31 7.19 13.77
CA PHE A 575 0.84 8.56 13.95
C PHE A 575 0.22 8.76 15.33
N ARG A 576 0.26 10.00 15.80
CA ARG A 576 -0.51 10.43 16.98
C ARG A 576 -2.00 10.39 16.67
N GLY A 577 -2.84 9.93 17.61
CA GLY A 577 -4.22 9.52 17.29
C GLY A 577 -5.36 10.38 17.87
N ASP A 578 -5.08 11.43 18.63
CA ASP A 578 -6.10 12.20 19.35
C ASP A 578 -6.30 13.63 18.82
N GLY A 579 -7.53 14.14 18.89
CA GLY A 579 -7.91 15.50 18.46
C GLY A 579 -8.27 15.65 16.97
N GLY A 580 -8.44 14.54 16.26
CA GLY A 580 -8.72 14.49 14.81
C GLY A 580 -10.18 14.17 14.47
N PRO A 581 -10.65 14.47 13.24
CA PRO A 581 -12.03 14.24 12.82
C PRO A 581 -12.46 12.76 12.82
N ASP A 582 -11.51 11.82 12.90
CA ASP A 582 -11.79 10.39 12.99
C ASP A 582 -12.28 9.97 14.39
N GLU A 583 -11.84 10.63 15.47
CA GLU A 583 -12.20 10.23 16.84
C GLU A 583 -13.69 10.46 17.17
N GLU A 584 -14.33 11.37 16.43
CA GLU A 584 -15.73 11.74 16.60
C GLU A 584 -16.68 10.94 15.69
N GLN A 585 -16.16 10.15 14.75
CA GLN A 585 -17.01 9.45 13.78
C GLN A 585 -17.85 8.37 14.49
N PRO A 586 -19.20 8.43 14.36
CA PRO A 586 -20.08 7.50 15.05
C PRO A 586 -20.15 6.11 14.39
N ALA A 587 -19.52 5.92 13.23
CA ALA A 587 -19.48 4.64 12.52
C ALA A 587 -18.17 3.90 12.85
N ASP A 588 -18.28 2.58 13.04
CA ASP A 588 -17.12 1.72 13.27
C ASP A 588 -16.26 1.54 12.00
N LEU A 589 -15.03 1.08 12.19
CA LEU A 589 -14.16 0.64 11.10
C LEU A 589 -14.64 -0.67 10.46
N LEU A 590 -14.37 -0.83 9.16
CA LEU A 590 -14.76 -2.03 8.41
C LEU A 590 -13.88 -3.25 8.69
N GLY A 591 -12.65 -3.07 9.19
CA GLY A 591 -11.75 -4.18 9.51
C GLY A 591 -12.22 -4.97 10.72
N ASP A 592 -12.16 -6.29 10.66
CA ASP A 592 -12.78 -7.17 11.66
C ASP A 592 -12.06 -7.15 13.02
N ASN A 593 -10.76 -6.83 13.06
CA ASN A 593 -9.92 -6.81 14.26
C ASN A 593 -9.71 -5.42 14.87
N VAL A 594 -10.37 -4.37 14.39
CA VAL A 594 -10.21 -3.01 14.94
C VAL A 594 -11.54 -2.31 15.12
N SER A 595 -11.64 -1.43 16.10
CA SER A 595 -12.83 -0.59 16.31
C SER A 595 -12.48 0.85 16.62
N ARG A 596 -13.42 1.77 16.39
CA ARG A 596 -13.21 3.22 16.54
C ARG A 596 -13.81 3.78 17.83
N LEU A 597 -13.12 4.72 18.48
CA LEU A 597 -13.55 5.40 19.69
C LEU A 597 -14.92 6.07 19.52
N GLY A 598 -15.12 6.88 18.49
CA GLY A 598 -16.39 7.58 18.25
C GLY A 598 -17.60 6.63 18.18
N PHE A 599 -17.41 5.39 17.72
CA PHE A 599 -18.43 4.34 17.75
C PHE A 599 -18.59 3.71 19.14
N LEU A 600 -17.47 3.36 19.80
CA LEU A 600 -17.46 2.69 21.09
C LEU A 600 -17.87 3.58 22.28
N ARG A 601 -17.69 4.90 22.17
CA ARG A 601 -17.88 5.87 23.26
C ARG A 601 -19.26 5.76 23.93
N VAL A 602 -19.30 5.93 25.26
CA VAL A 602 -20.53 5.94 26.08
C VAL A 602 -21.11 7.35 26.20
N GLY A 603 -20.28 8.36 26.49
CA GLY A 603 -20.69 9.76 26.62
C GLY A 603 -20.37 10.66 25.43
N PRO A 604 -20.55 11.98 25.58
CA PRO A 604 -20.31 12.94 24.50
C PRO A 604 -18.81 13.14 24.21
N ALA A 605 -18.48 13.37 22.94
CA ALA A 605 -17.19 13.90 22.53
C ALA A 605 -16.98 15.34 23.07
N PRO A 606 -15.73 15.81 23.26
CA PRO A 606 -14.48 15.03 23.18
C PRO A 606 -14.02 14.48 24.54
N ASP A 607 -14.60 14.95 25.65
CA ASP A 607 -14.06 14.77 27.01
C ASP A 607 -14.21 13.35 27.57
N ASP A 608 -15.16 12.55 27.07
CA ASP A 608 -15.40 11.19 27.55
C ASP A 608 -14.73 10.15 26.66
N ARG A 609 -13.73 9.43 27.19
CA ARG A 609 -13.09 8.29 26.51
C ARG A 609 -13.61 6.93 26.98
N HIS A 610 -14.61 6.91 27.85
CA HIS A 610 -15.17 5.65 28.32
C HIS A 610 -15.82 4.89 27.15
N ILE A 611 -15.43 3.63 27.01
CA ILE A 611 -15.85 2.74 25.94
C ILE A 611 -17.00 1.83 26.40
N ASP A 612 -17.89 1.49 25.47
CA ASP A 612 -18.94 0.47 25.64
C ASP A 612 -18.44 -0.88 25.09
N PRO A 613 -18.05 -1.83 25.98
CA PRO A 613 -17.59 -3.14 25.53
C PRO A 613 -18.67 -3.95 24.81
N GLY A 614 -19.96 -3.60 24.98
CA GLY A 614 -21.08 -4.25 24.29
C GLY A 614 -21.11 -3.98 22.78
N LYS A 615 -20.43 -2.92 22.32
CA LYS A 615 -20.33 -2.57 20.90
C LYS A 615 -19.15 -3.26 20.20
N VAL A 616 -18.22 -3.87 20.95
CA VAL A 616 -17.02 -4.49 20.38
C VAL A 616 -17.35 -5.78 19.65
N LYS A 617 -17.06 -5.82 18.36
CA LYS A 617 -17.52 -6.88 17.46
C LYS A 617 -16.85 -8.24 17.68
N TRP A 618 -15.57 -8.29 18.07
CA TRP A 618 -14.87 -9.56 18.32
C TRP A 618 -15.26 -10.25 19.63
N PHE A 619 -16.04 -9.58 20.51
CA PHE A 619 -16.50 -10.17 21.78
C PHE A 619 -17.58 -11.24 21.57
N GLN A 620 -18.14 -11.31 20.36
CA GLN A 620 -19.18 -12.27 19.97
C GLN A 620 -18.60 -13.59 19.42
N LEU A 621 -17.27 -13.68 19.28
CA LEU A 621 -16.62 -14.87 18.73
C LEU A 621 -16.67 -16.02 19.76
N PRO A 622 -17.28 -17.16 19.43
CA PRO A 622 -17.36 -18.29 20.35
C PRO A 622 -16.05 -19.09 20.39
N ARG A 623 -15.76 -19.66 21.56
CA ARG A 623 -14.84 -20.80 21.68
C ARG A 623 -15.56 -22.07 21.27
N ILE A 624 -14.91 -22.90 20.48
CA ILE A 624 -15.54 -24.04 19.79
C ILE A 624 -14.80 -25.33 20.15
N SER A 625 -15.55 -26.37 20.52
CA SER A 625 -14.99 -27.69 20.87
C SER A 625 -15.09 -28.71 19.74
N THR A 626 -16.04 -28.54 18.82
CA THR A 626 -16.24 -29.38 17.63
C THR A 626 -16.90 -28.54 16.54
N ALA A 627 -16.47 -28.69 15.29
CA ALA A 627 -17.03 -27.96 14.15
C ALA A 627 -17.05 -28.82 12.89
N ALA A 628 -17.99 -28.52 11.99
CA ALA A 628 -17.96 -28.96 10.60
C ALA A 628 -18.53 -27.87 9.67
N ALA A 629 -18.03 -27.82 8.44
CA ALA A 629 -18.55 -26.97 7.39
C ALA A 629 -19.62 -27.72 6.56
N LEU A 630 -20.65 -27.01 6.13
CA LEU A 630 -21.64 -27.55 5.19
C LEU A 630 -21.03 -27.64 3.79
N LEU A 631 -21.02 -28.84 3.21
CA LEU A 631 -20.55 -29.09 1.84
C LEU A 631 -21.63 -28.83 0.78
N ALA A 632 -22.88 -28.66 1.21
CA ALA A 632 -24.03 -28.30 0.40
C ALA A 632 -25.05 -27.54 1.29
N ASP A 633 -25.99 -26.85 0.66
CA ASP A 633 -27.09 -26.20 1.37
C ASP A 633 -27.85 -27.19 2.25
N SER A 634 -28.31 -26.72 3.42
CA SER A 634 -29.09 -27.54 4.34
C SER A 634 -30.46 -27.86 3.77
N VAL A 635 -30.97 -29.06 4.08
CA VAL A 635 -32.24 -29.55 3.54
C VAL A 635 -33.20 -29.91 4.66
N PRO A 636 -34.44 -29.38 4.68
CA PRO A 636 -35.43 -29.83 5.64
C PRO A 636 -35.80 -31.29 5.35
N VAL A 637 -35.89 -32.10 6.40
CA VAL A 637 -36.25 -33.52 6.30
C VAL A 637 -37.37 -33.85 7.26
N THR A 638 -38.21 -34.82 6.89
CA THR A 638 -39.34 -35.32 7.71
C THR A 638 -39.10 -36.74 8.23
N SER A 639 -38.07 -37.43 7.75
CA SER A 639 -37.70 -38.78 8.13
C SER A 639 -36.17 -38.90 8.24
N PRO A 640 -35.65 -39.62 9.26
CA PRO A 640 -36.39 -40.33 10.31
C PRO A 640 -36.85 -39.44 11.47
N ALA A 641 -36.45 -38.16 11.49
CA ALA A 641 -36.99 -37.15 12.39
C ALA A 641 -37.20 -35.84 11.62
N ALA A 642 -38.26 -35.09 11.95
CA ALA A 642 -38.51 -33.78 11.38
C ALA A 642 -37.42 -32.79 11.83
N GLY A 643 -36.60 -32.32 10.91
CA GLY A 643 -35.39 -31.58 11.23
C GLY A 643 -34.67 -31.01 10.02
N LEU A 644 -33.39 -30.67 10.21
CA LEU A 644 -32.52 -30.10 9.20
C LEU A 644 -31.35 -31.05 8.91
N LYS A 645 -31.29 -31.58 7.69
CA LYS A 645 -30.18 -32.42 7.23
C LYS A 645 -29.02 -31.53 6.75
N LEU A 646 -27.84 -31.79 7.28
CA LEU A 646 -26.59 -31.10 6.96
C LEU A 646 -25.60 -32.09 6.36
N THR A 647 -25.04 -31.77 5.18
CA THR A 647 -23.96 -32.57 4.57
C THR A 647 -22.63 -32.02 5.05
N ILE A 648 -21.93 -32.79 5.89
CA ILE A 648 -20.69 -32.39 6.57
C ILE A 648 -19.46 -33.20 6.15
N GLY A 649 -19.64 -34.16 5.25
CA GLY A 649 -18.59 -35.06 4.78
C GLY A 649 -18.35 -36.24 5.72
N THR A 650 -17.93 -37.37 5.15
CA THR A 650 -17.76 -38.64 5.86
C THR A 650 -16.69 -38.57 6.95
N ARG A 651 -15.63 -37.78 6.74
CA ARG A 651 -14.50 -37.60 7.69
C ARG A 651 -14.93 -37.04 9.04
N ASN A 652 -15.98 -36.24 9.09
CA ASN A 652 -16.43 -35.58 10.32
C ASN A 652 -17.42 -36.45 11.13
N THR A 653 -18.04 -37.45 10.50
CA THR A 653 -19.19 -38.18 11.11
C THR A 653 -18.87 -38.90 12.42
N ALA A 654 -17.63 -39.34 12.64
CA ALA A 654 -17.22 -40.00 13.89
C ALA A 654 -17.27 -39.05 15.11
N GLU A 655 -16.82 -37.80 14.94
CA GLU A 655 -16.90 -36.78 16.00
C GLU A 655 -18.35 -36.43 16.29
N TRP A 656 -19.18 -36.29 15.25
CA TRP A 656 -20.60 -35.97 15.41
C TRP A 656 -21.43 -37.12 16.02
N GLN A 657 -21.00 -38.38 15.89
CA GLN A 657 -21.56 -39.49 16.67
C GLN A 657 -21.27 -39.33 18.16
N GLN A 658 -20.11 -38.79 18.52
CA GLN A 658 -19.78 -38.51 19.91
C GLN A 658 -20.59 -37.33 20.45
N VAL A 659 -20.75 -36.27 19.67
CA VAL A 659 -21.65 -35.14 19.97
C VAL A 659 -23.08 -35.64 20.24
N GLN A 660 -23.58 -36.55 19.40
CA GLN A 660 -24.90 -37.17 19.59
C GLN A 660 -24.98 -37.95 20.91
N LYS A 661 -24.01 -38.81 21.20
CA LYS A 661 -23.99 -39.62 22.43
C LYS A 661 -23.94 -38.77 23.70
N LEU A 662 -23.24 -37.64 23.64
CA LEU A 662 -23.14 -36.68 24.75
C LEU A 662 -24.36 -35.77 24.88
N ALA A 663 -25.32 -35.84 23.95
CA ALA A 663 -26.47 -34.94 23.89
C ALA A 663 -26.07 -33.46 23.96
N ALA A 664 -24.94 -33.11 23.34
CA ALA A 664 -24.41 -31.75 23.39
C ALA A 664 -25.29 -30.78 22.59
N GLU A 665 -25.38 -29.54 23.08
CA GLU A 665 -26.04 -28.45 22.36
C GLU A 665 -25.24 -28.12 21.09
N VAL A 666 -25.94 -28.09 19.96
CA VAL A 666 -25.38 -27.73 18.66
C VAL A 666 -25.88 -26.35 18.25
N ARG A 667 -25.01 -25.61 17.58
CA ARG A 667 -25.28 -24.31 16.96
C ARG A 667 -24.98 -24.38 15.47
N LEU A 668 -25.73 -23.63 14.68
CA LEU A 668 -25.59 -23.57 13.23
C LEU A 668 -25.58 -22.10 12.82
N ARG A 669 -24.58 -21.71 12.03
CA ARG A 669 -24.38 -20.31 11.63
C ARG A 669 -24.06 -20.21 10.13
N ASN A 670 -24.76 -19.30 9.46
CA ASN A 670 -24.43 -18.87 8.11
C ASN A 670 -23.44 -17.70 8.21
N PHE A 671 -22.34 -17.78 7.48
CA PHE A 671 -21.41 -16.67 7.31
C PHE A 671 -21.65 -16.06 5.94
N GLY A 672 -22.50 -15.03 5.90
CA GLY A 672 -22.58 -14.19 4.72
C GLY A 672 -21.26 -13.45 4.56
N ILE A 673 -20.52 -13.69 3.49
CA ILE A 673 -19.28 -12.94 3.21
C ILE A 673 -19.67 -11.74 2.35
N ALA A 674 -19.50 -10.54 2.91
CA ALA A 674 -19.68 -9.31 2.15
C ALA A 674 -18.66 -9.26 1.00
N PRO A 675 -18.94 -8.53 -0.11
CA PRO A 675 -17.98 -8.40 -1.21
C PRO A 675 -16.57 -7.98 -0.79
N GLY A 676 -16.45 -7.09 0.22
CA GLY A 676 -15.18 -6.64 0.79
C GLY A 676 -14.52 -7.63 1.75
N GLY A 677 -15.08 -8.82 1.95
CA GLY A 677 -14.51 -9.82 2.86
C GLY A 677 -14.76 -9.54 4.35
N GLN A 678 -15.68 -8.66 4.71
CA GLN A 678 -16.04 -8.41 6.10
C GLN A 678 -16.75 -9.62 6.73
N GLN A 679 -16.40 -9.94 7.98
CA GLN A 679 -16.97 -11.06 8.76
C GLN A 679 -17.77 -10.59 9.97
N LEU A 680 -17.42 -9.44 10.55
CA LEU A 680 -17.99 -8.91 11.78
C LEU A 680 -18.72 -7.58 11.53
N PRO A 681 -19.80 -7.28 12.29
CA PRO A 681 -20.36 -8.09 13.38
C PRO A 681 -21.10 -9.34 12.89
N LEU A 682 -21.24 -10.34 13.78
CA LEU A 682 -21.94 -11.58 13.47
C LEU A 682 -23.46 -11.40 13.50
N ASP A 683 -24.16 -11.79 12.45
CA ASP A 683 -25.64 -11.73 12.40
C ASP A 683 -26.26 -12.76 13.36
N SER A 684 -27.19 -12.32 14.21
CA SER A 684 -27.87 -13.14 15.23
C SER A 684 -29.31 -13.51 14.87
N THR A 685 -29.80 -13.09 13.70
CA THR A 685 -31.15 -13.40 13.24
C THR A 685 -31.33 -14.92 13.01
N PRO A 686 -32.54 -15.47 13.17
CA PRO A 686 -32.79 -16.90 12.97
C PRO A 686 -32.39 -17.44 11.59
N ALA A 687 -32.36 -16.59 10.56
CA ALA A 687 -31.92 -16.95 9.21
C ALA A 687 -30.40 -17.18 9.12
N HIS A 688 -29.62 -16.54 10.00
CA HIS A 688 -28.17 -16.62 10.02
C HIS A 688 -27.62 -17.40 11.20
N TYR A 689 -28.40 -17.60 12.25
CA TYR A 689 -27.94 -18.25 13.46
C TYR A 689 -29.05 -19.02 14.17
N LEU A 690 -28.79 -20.30 14.44
CA LEU A 690 -29.64 -21.16 15.25
C LEU A 690 -28.85 -21.73 16.42
N GLU A 691 -29.47 -21.69 17.60
CA GLU A 691 -28.98 -22.29 18.83
C GLU A 691 -30.00 -23.26 19.42
N GLY A 692 -29.58 -24.04 20.42
CA GLY A 692 -30.42 -25.03 21.07
C GLY A 692 -30.77 -26.24 20.18
N LEU A 693 -29.89 -26.58 19.23
CA LEU A 693 -30.08 -27.75 18.36
C LEU A 693 -29.53 -29.01 19.03
N SER A 694 -30.04 -30.17 18.62
CA SER A 694 -29.51 -31.48 19.01
C SER A 694 -29.35 -32.39 17.80
N VAL A 695 -28.36 -33.27 17.83
CA VAL A 695 -28.15 -34.28 16.77
C VAL A 695 -29.16 -35.41 16.94
N ALA A 696 -30.21 -35.41 16.14
CA ALA A 696 -31.19 -36.50 16.14
C ALA A 696 -30.62 -37.77 15.50
N GLN A 697 -29.81 -37.61 14.45
CA GLN A 697 -29.19 -38.74 13.76
C GLN A 697 -27.87 -38.35 13.10
N VAL A 698 -26.94 -39.30 13.05
CA VAL A 698 -25.76 -39.26 12.17
C VAL A 698 -25.94 -40.30 11.08
N LEU A 699 -25.63 -39.92 9.83
CA LEU A 699 -25.72 -40.73 8.62
C LEU A 699 -24.30 -40.91 8.02
N PRO A 700 -23.48 -41.84 8.55
CA PRO A 700 -22.07 -41.96 8.16
C PRO A 700 -21.85 -42.23 6.66
N GLY A 701 -22.67 -43.09 6.06
CA GLY A 701 -22.57 -43.44 4.64
C GLY A 701 -22.87 -42.27 3.69
N GLU A 702 -23.63 -41.28 4.17
CA GLU A 702 -23.95 -40.07 3.41
C GLU A 702 -23.05 -38.89 3.78
N GLY A 703 -22.23 -39.02 4.82
CA GLY A 703 -21.47 -37.90 5.37
C GLY A 703 -22.38 -36.78 5.90
N ALA A 704 -23.50 -37.13 6.54
CA ALA A 704 -24.52 -36.16 6.93
C ALA A 704 -24.97 -36.32 8.39
N ILE A 705 -25.57 -35.27 8.95
CA ILE A 705 -26.24 -35.27 10.25
C ILE A 705 -27.64 -34.65 10.11
N VAL A 706 -28.56 -35.04 10.98
CA VAL A 706 -29.90 -34.45 11.09
C VAL A 706 -30.01 -33.74 12.44
N LEU A 707 -30.23 -32.43 12.40
CA LEU A 707 -30.44 -31.61 13.58
C LEU A 707 -31.93 -31.39 13.84
N THR A 708 -32.30 -31.33 15.11
CA THR A 708 -33.66 -31.01 15.56
C THR A 708 -33.65 -29.93 16.63
N LYS A 709 -34.75 -29.18 16.74
CA LYS A 709 -34.97 -28.19 17.81
C LYS A 709 -36.36 -28.38 18.38
N ALA A 710 -36.46 -28.49 19.71
CA ALA A 710 -37.75 -28.67 20.38
C ALA A 710 -38.72 -27.53 20.00
N GLY A 711 -39.96 -27.89 19.64
CA GLY A 711 -40.99 -26.93 19.26
C GLY A 711 -40.82 -26.26 17.89
N THR A 712 -39.78 -26.61 17.12
CA THR A 712 -39.54 -26.04 15.77
C THR A 712 -39.77 -27.08 14.69
N THR A 713 -40.64 -26.79 13.73
CA THR A 713 -40.94 -27.67 12.58
C THR A 713 -40.47 -27.10 11.25
N THR A 714 -40.09 -25.83 11.22
CA THR A 714 -39.60 -25.12 10.03
C THR A 714 -38.23 -24.52 10.33
N PHE A 715 -37.26 -24.78 9.44
CA PHE A 715 -35.91 -24.27 9.55
C PHE A 715 -35.58 -23.41 8.33
N PRO A 716 -34.82 -22.31 8.48
CA PRO A 716 -34.24 -21.61 7.34
C PRO A 716 -33.19 -22.48 6.65
N THR A 717 -32.90 -22.14 5.39
CA THR A 717 -31.82 -22.76 4.62
C THR A 717 -30.49 -22.11 4.99
N PHE A 718 -29.53 -22.94 5.37
CA PHE A 718 -28.14 -22.57 5.61
C PHE A 718 -27.33 -22.98 4.40
N GLN A 719 -26.59 -22.03 3.84
CA GLN A 719 -25.89 -22.23 2.58
C GLN A 719 -24.64 -23.09 2.75
N LYS A 720 -24.17 -23.72 1.67
CA LYS A 720 -22.82 -24.29 1.59
C LYS A 720 -21.80 -23.30 2.17
N GLY A 721 -20.89 -23.80 3.01
CA GLY A 721 -19.90 -23.00 3.74
C GLY A 721 -20.36 -22.54 5.13
N SER A 722 -21.65 -22.66 5.48
CA SER A 722 -22.12 -22.45 6.86
C SER A 722 -21.41 -23.40 7.82
N ILE A 723 -21.29 -23.00 9.09
CA ILE A 723 -20.66 -23.80 10.14
C ILE A 723 -21.73 -24.42 11.05
N VAL A 724 -21.58 -25.70 11.35
CA VAL A 724 -22.25 -26.36 12.47
C VAL A 724 -21.22 -26.64 13.55
N PHE A 725 -21.49 -26.28 14.80
CA PHE A 725 -20.50 -26.37 15.87
C PHE A 725 -21.10 -26.63 17.25
N VAL A 726 -20.25 -27.09 18.16
CA VAL A 726 -20.53 -27.23 19.59
C VAL A 726 -19.72 -26.16 20.34
N PRO A 727 -20.38 -25.20 21.02
CA PRO A 727 -19.65 -24.20 21.78
C PRO A 727 -18.93 -24.87 22.95
N LEU A 728 -17.74 -24.38 23.29
CA LEU A 728 -17.14 -24.67 24.59
C LEU A 728 -18.01 -24.01 25.67
N LYS A 729 -18.19 -24.66 26.81
CA LYS A 729 -19.05 -24.16 27.90
C LYS A 729 -18.30 -24.10 29.21
N ASP A 730 -18.67 -23.13 30.05
CA ASP A 730 -18.21 -23.03 31.42
C ASP A 730 -18.89 -24.07 32.35
N LYS A 731 -18.54 -24.03 33.63
CA LYS A 731 -19.12 -24.89 34.69
C LYS A 731 -20.62 -24.64 34.92
N GLN A 732 -21.14 -23.50 34.47
CA GLN A 732 -22.54 -23.08 34.53
C GLN A 732 -23.29 -23.40 33.22
N HIS A 733 -22.67 -24.17 32.32
CA HIS A 733 -23.17 -24.55 31.01
C HIS A 733 -23.45 -23.37 30.06
N GLN A 734 -22.84 -22.21 30.32
CA GLN A 734 -22.90 -21.06 29.42
C GLN A 734 -21.80 -21.15 28.36
N PRO A 735 -22.07 -20.76 27.10
CA PRO A 735 -21.06 -20.70 26.05
C PRO A 735 -19.91 -19.76 26.42
N LEU A 736 -18.68 -20.23 26.26
CA LEU A 736 -17.48 -19.41 26.37
C LEU A 736 -17.24 -18.64 25.06
N MET A 737 -16.88 -17.37 25.20
CA MET A 737 -16.42 -16.51 24.10
C MET A 737 -14.90 -16.45 24.11
N VAL A 738 -14.30 -15.90 23.05
CA VAL A 738 -12.83 -15.72 23.00
C VAL A 738 -12.32 -14.78 24.10
N VAL A 739 -13.17 -13.89 24.61
CA VAL A 739 -12.87 -13.04 25.78
C VAL A 739 -13.32 -13.75 27.05
N GLU A 740 -12.43 -13.81 28.04
CA GLU A 740 -12.72 -14.45 29.32
C GLU A 740 -13.79 -13.67 30.11
N PRO A 741 -14.69 -14.36 30.84
CA PRO A 741 -15.78 -13.72 31.58
C PRO A 741 -15.31 -12.65 32.57
N GLU A 742 -14.21 -12.90 33.28
CA GLU A 742 -13.61 -11.98 34.24
C GLU A 742 -13.09 -10.70 33.56
N VAL A 743 -12.45 -10.83 32.39
CA VAL A 743 -11.98 -9.70 31.58
C VAL A 743 -13.16 -8.86 31.08
N LEU A 744 -14.22 -9.52 30.59
CA LEU A 744 -15.42 -8.85 30.13
C LEU A 744 -16.15 -8.12 31.27
N ALA A 745 -16.24 -8.73 32.45
CA ALA A 745 -16.81 -8.11 33.64
C ALA A 745 -16.00 -6.88 34.06
N PHE A 746 -14.67 -6.97 34.05
CA PHE A 746 -13.78 -5.85 34.34
C PHE A 746 -13.97 -4.69 33.36
N LEU A 747 -14.01 -4.96 32.04
CA LEU A 747 -14.22 -3.93 31.03
C LEU A 747 -15.58 -3.25 31.16
N ARG A 748 -16.65 -4.00 31.47
CA ARG A 748 -17.98 -3.44 31.70
C ARG A 748 -18.08 -2.59 32.97
N ALA A 749 -17.24 -2.86 33.97
CA ALA A 749 -17.21 -2.09 35.20
C ALA A 749 -16.38 -0.81 35.05
N ASN A 750 -15.24 -0.89 34.35
CA ASN A 750 -14.27 0.21 34.28
C ASN A 750 -14.42 1.09 33.04
N HIS A 751 -15.01 0.58 31.96
CA HIS A 751 -15.17 1.29 30.68
C HIS A 751 -13.87 1.90 30.11
N ASN A 752 -12.71 1.33 30.43
CA ASN A 752 -11.40 1.77 29.97
C ASN A 752 -10.68 0.64 29.21
N PRO A 753 -9.78 0.95 28.25
CA PRO A 753 -8.95 -0.06 27.60
C PRO A 753 -8.01 -0.74 28.61
N LEU A 754 -7.46 -1.88 28.23
CA LEU A 754 -6.60 -2.69 29.09
C LEU A 754 -5.15 -2.18 29.14
N ASN A 755 -4.75 -1.19 28.34
CA ASN A 755 -3.36 -0.74 28.28
C ASN A 755 -2.85 -0.35 29.67
N GLN A 756 -1.72 -0.94 30.06
CA GLN A 756 -1.01 -0.54 31.28
C GLN A 756 -0.39 0.87 31.14
N ASP A 757 0.07 1.23 29.93
CA ASP A 757 0.47 2.59 29.60
C ASP A 757 -0.76 3.38 29.12
N PRO A 758 -1.20 4.42 29.85
CA PRO A 758 -2.34 5.22 29.46
C PRO A 758 -2.03 6.26 28.37
N ASN A 759 -0.77 6.38 27.92
CA ASN A 759 -0.40 7.32 26.86
C ASN A 759 -0.99 6.88 25.52
N HIS A 760 -1.91 7.69 25.00
CA HIS A 760 -2.56 7.54 23.69
C HIS A 760 -2.16 8.65 22.70
N ASP A 761 -1.36 9.62 23.16
CA ASP A 761 -0.89 10.73 22.34
C ASP A 761 0.35 10.35 21.54
N ASP A 762 1.24 9.55 22.13
CA ASP A 762 2.48 9.09 21.49
C ASP A 762 2.39 7.64 21.04
N THR A 763 2.99 7.35 19.89
CA THR A 763 3.11 5.99 19.36
C THR A 763 3.91 5.09 20.29
N ASN A 764 3.40 3.91 20.60
CA ASN A 764 4.10 2.86 21.33
C ASN A 764 4.52 1.72 20.39
N PRO A 765 5.82 1.51 20.13
CA PRO A 765 6.29 0.42 19.27
C PRO A 765 6.39 -0.94 19.97
N LYS A 766 6.05 -1.04 21.27
CA LYS A 766 6.19 -2.26 22.07
C LYS A 766 4.84 -2.97 22.25
N GLU A 767 4.91 -4.23 22.69
CA GLU A 767 3.72 -4.94 23.14
C GLU A 767 3.11 -4.28 24.38
N ASP A 768 1.77 -4.27 24.45
CA ASP A 768 1.03 -3.69 25.58
C ASP A 768 0.57 -4.76 26.55
N ASN A 769 0.96 -4.61 27.81
CA ASN A 769 0.46 -5.48 28.86
C ASN A 769 -0.90 -4.99 29.38
N PRO A 770 -1.80 -5.91 29.76
CA PRO A 770 -3.03 -5.55 30.44
C PRO A 770 -2.75 -4.99 31.83
N VAL A 771 -3.61 -4.09 32.31
CA VAL A 771 -3.76 -3.80 33.73
C VAL A 771 -4.13 -5.05 34.53
N ASP A 772 -3.93 -5.02 35.85
CA ASP A 772 -4.31 -6.13 36.73
C ASP A 772 -5.84 -6.30 36.77
N ILE A 773 -6.31 -7.52 36.50
CA ILE A 773 -7.75 -7.87 36.48
C ILE A 773 -8.05 -8.76 37.69
N PRO A 774 -8.98 -8.37 38.58
CA PRO A 774 -9.36 -9.18 39.74
C PRO A 774 -9.84 -10.58 39.35
N ASP A 775 -9.45 -11.58 40.13
CA ASP A 775 -9.84 -13.00 39.98
C ASP A 775 -9.46 -13.66 38.64
N PHE A 776 -8.63 -13.00 37.83
CA PHE A 776 -8.14 -13.48 36.54
C PHE A 776 -6.62 -13.72 36.56
N SER A 777 -6.19 -14.89 36.07
CA SER A 777 -4.77 -15.17 35.85
C SER A 777 -4.41 -15.05 34.36
N PRO A 778 -3.63 -14.02 33.96
CA PRO A 778 -3.31 -13.82 32.55
C PRO A 778 -2.45 -14.95 31.98
N PRO A 779 -2.45 -15.15 30.65
CA PRO A 779 -1.54 -16.08 29.98
C PRO A 779 -0.08 -15.75 30.26
N CYS A 780 0.82 -16.72 30.02
CA CYS A 780 2.27 -16.58 30.28
C CYS A 780 2.89 -15.34 29.63
N LYS A 781 2.38 -14.92 28.47
CA LYS A 781 2.63 -13.60 27.88
C LYS A 781 1.35 -12.78 28.06
N SER A 782 1.33 -11.90 29.05
CA SER A 782 0.14 -11.12 29.43
C SER A 782 -0.42 -10.27 28.30
N ALA A 783 0.43 -9.76 27.38
CA ALA A 783 0.01 -9.04 26.17
C ALA A 783 -0.87 -9.84 25.20
N ARG A 784 -0.96 -11.18 25.36
CA ARG A 784 -1.89 -12.04 24.62
C ARG A 784 -3.31 -12.11 25.22
N THR A 785 -3.55 -11.44 26.34
CA THR A 785 -4.91 -11.35 26.93
C THR A 785 -5.84 -10.70 25.91
N ILE A 786 -6.98 -11.32 25.65
CA ILE A 786 -7.95 -10.83 24.67
C ILE A 786 -8.90 -9.87 25.39
N GLY A 787 -9.01 -8.64 24.87
CA GLY A 787 -9.83 -7.57 25.44
C GLY A 787 -9.94 -6.40 24.47
N ILE A 788 -9.69 -5.19 24.97
CA ILE A 788 -9.69 -3.94 24.19
C ILE A 788 -8.42 -3.18 24.55
N TYR A 789 -7.56 -2.96 23.57
CA TYR A 789 -6.33 -2.18 23.70
C TYR A 789 -6.39 -0.99 22.77
N GLU A 790 -5.92 0.16 23.23
CA GLU A 790 -5.83 1.40 22.48
C GLU A 790 -4.61 1.43 21.56
N GLY A 791 -4.78 2.09 20.43
CA GLY A 791 -3.90 2.14 19.28
C GLY A 791 -4.32 1.12 18.22
N ALA A 792 -4.42 1.53 16.96
CA ALA A 792 -4.67 0.67 15.80
C ALA A 792 -4.79 1.53 14.55
N ASP A 793 -4.88 0.90 13.39
CA ASP A 793 -5.08 1.55 12.09
C ASP A 793 -4.05 2.67 11.86
N THR A 794 -2.81 2.45 12.31
CA THR A 794 -1.66 3.38 12.28
C THR A 794 -1.71 4.54 13.29
N PHE A 795 -2.70 4.62 14.19
CA PHE A 795 -2.82 5.70 15.18
C PHE A 795 -2.60 5.21 16.62
N ALA A 796 -1.93 6.02 17.44
CA ALA A 796 -1.69 5.77 18.87
C ALA A 796 -2.98 5.81 19.72
N GLY A 797 -3.95 6.62 19.31
CA GLY A 797 -5.25 6.83 19.95
C GLY A 797 -6.43 6.69 18.97
N ALA A 798 -7.65 6.90 19.47
CA ALA A 798 -8.93 6.84 18.75
C ALA A 798 -9.34 5.50 18.10
N HIS A 799 -8.43 4.51 18.02
CA HIS A 799 -8.69 3.19 17.47
C HIS A 799 -8.27 2.10 18.45
N TYR A 800 -8.97 0.96 18.43
CA TYR A 800 -8.81 -0.14 19.37
C TYR A 800 -8.61 -1.47 18.67
N ARG A 801 -7.84 -2.36 19.31
CA ARG A 801 -7.47 -3.70 18.86
C ARG A 801 -7.72 -4.77 19.94
N PRO A 802 -7.78 -6.07 19.60
CA PRO A 802 -8.17 -7.12 20.54
C PRO A 802 -7.10 -7.50 21.57
N THR A 803 -5.82 -7.24 21.30
CA THR A 803 -4.69 -7.70 22.12
C THR A 803 -3.55 -6.70 22.07
N GLY A 804 -2.69 -6.70 23.09
CA GLY A 804 -1.46 -5.89 23.09
C GLY A 804 -0.33 -6.44 22.22
N ARG A 805 -0.50 -7.63 21.61
CA ARG A 805 0.49 -8.31 20.77
C ARG A 805 -0.18 -9.07 19.62
N CYS A 806 0.15 -8.74 18.37
CA CYS A 806 -0.37 -9.41 17.18
C CYS A 806 0.58 -9.21 15.98
N LYS A 807 0.61 -10.14 15.02
CA LYS A 807 1.33 -9.94 13.75
C LYS A 807 0.85 -8.68 13.01
N MET A 808 -0.42 -8.31 13.14
CA MET A 808 -0.95 -7.03 12.62
C MET A 808 -0.33 -5.80 13.34
N ARG A 809 0.38 -5.99 14.45
CA ARG A 809 1.18 -4.99 15.19
C ARG A 809 2.69 -5.18 14.96
N MET A 810 3.10 -5.82 13.86
CA MET A 810 4.50 -6.15 13.56
C MET A 810 5.15 -7.16 14.52
N GLU A 811 4.37 -7.93 15.27
CA GLU A 811 4.88 -9.05 16.05
C GLU A 811 5.03 -10.33 15.20
N THR A 812 5.68 -11.33 15.79
CA THR A 812 5.96 -12.59 15.07
C THR A 812 4.73 -13.45 14.83
N ASP A 813 3.65 -13.34 15.62
CA ASP A 813 2.51 -14.27 15.60
C ASP A 813 1.15 -13.57 15.59
N PHE A 814 0.17 -14.09 14.83
CA PHE A 814 -1.20 -13.57 14.87
C PHE A 814 -1.82 -13.77 16.25
N CYS A 815 -2.54 -12.77 16.74
CA CYS A 815 -3.35 -12.94 17.95
C CYS A 815 -4.50 -13.94 17.70
N HIS A 816 -5.08 -14.47 18.77
CA HIS A 816 -6.13 -15.49 18.64
C HIS A 816 -7.36 -14.99 17.86
N VAL A 817 -7.72 -13.71 17.99
CA VAL A 817 -8.84 -13.10 17.24
C VAL A 817 -8.56 -13.09 15.74
N CYS A 818 -7.37 -12.61 15.33
CA CYS A 818 -6.96 -12.62 13.93
C CYS A 818 -6.86 -14.06 13.38
N ALA A 819 -6.28 -14.98 14.14
CA ALA A 819 -6.21 -16.39 13.75
C ALA A 819 -7.60 -17.03 13.62
N TRP A 820 -8.55 -16.69 14.51
CA TRP A 820 -9.94 -17.13 14.43
C TRP A 820 -10.59 -16.67 13.13
N LEU A 821 -10.41 -15.39 12.76
CA LEU A 821 -10.97 -14.81 11.54
C LEU A 821 -10.38 -15.42 10.26
N ILE A 822 -9.09 -15.76 10.26
CA ILE A 822 -8.44 -16.48 9.14
C ILE A 822 -9.00 -17.91 9.04
N VAL A 823 -9.07 -18.64 10.17
CA VAL A 823 -9.64 -20.01 10.21
C VAL A 823 -11.08 -20.02 9.70
N ASN A 824 -11.90 -19.07 10.16
CA ASN A 824 -13.31 -19.00 9.77
C ASN A 824 -13.47 -18.83 8.25
N ARG A 825 -12.57 -18.06 7.62
CA ARG A 825 -12.60 -17.80 6.18
C ARG A 825 -12.07 -18.97 5.35
N VAL A 826 -11.00 -19.62 5.80
CA VAL A 826 -10.33 -20.66 5.01
C VAL A 826 -10.98 -22.03 5.21
N ASP A 827 -11.10 -22.46 6.46
CA ASP A 827 -11.70 -23.73 6.83
C ASP A 827 -12.17 -23.71 8.30
N PRO A 828 -13.47 -23.42 8.55
CA PRO A 828 -13.99 -23.28 9.90
C PRO A 828 -14.00 -24.60 10.70
N THR A 829 -13.71 -25.74 10.08
CA THR A 829 -13.58 -27.00 10.83
C THR A 829 -12.39 -27.01 11.78
N PHE A 830 -11.44 -26.11 11.57
CA PHE A 830 -10.23 -25.99 12.37
C PHE A 830 -10.39 -25.16 13.65
N HIS A 831 -11.55 -24.55 13.93
CA HIS A 831 -11.73 -23.74 15.14
C HIS A 831 -11.47 -24.52 16.44
N ALA A 832 -11.89 -25.79 16.51
CA ALA A 832 -11.62 -26.63 17.68
C ALA A 832 -10.12 -26.91 17.86
N LEU A 833 -9.38 -27.05 16.76
CA LEU A 833 -7.93 -27.22 16.81
C LEU A 833 -7.22 -25.92 17.22
N LEU A 834 -7.68 -24.79 16.67
CA LEU A 834 -7.18 -23.45 16.99
C LEU A 834 -7.30 -23.19 18.49
N ASP A 835 -8.48 -23.40 19.07
CA ASP A 835 -8.74 -23.19 20.50
C ASP A 835 -7.82 -24.07 21.34
N ARG A 836 -7.83 -25.38 21.10
CA ARG A 836 -7.04 -26.36 21.87
C ARG A 836 -5.54 -26.09 21.87
N LYS A 837 -4.99 -25.60 20.76
CA LYS A 837 -3.53 -25.40 20.59
C LYS A 837 -3.05 -24.00 20.91
N PHE A 838 -3.86 -22.98 20.62
CA PHE A 838 -3.40 -21.60 20.54
C PHE A 838 -4.25 -20.61 21.33
N TYR A 839 -5.30 -21.05 22.04
CA TYR A 839 -6.02 -20.15 22.94
C TYR A 839 -5.10 -19.64 24.08
N PRO A 840 -5.02 -18.33 24.31
CA PRO A 840 -4.10 -17.76 25.27
C PRO A 840 -4.67 -17.79 26.70
N GLU A 841 -4.67 -18.96 27.33
CA GLU A 841 -5.09 -19.14 28.73
C GLU A 841 -3.90 -19.51 29.64
N SER A 842 -4.01 -19.15 30.93
CA SER A 842 -3.07 -19.63 31.95
C SER A 842 -3.37 -21.08 32.34
N LYS A 843 -2.39 -21.77 32.97
CA LYS A 843 -2.63 -23.11 33.52
C LYS A 843 -3.74 -23.11 34.58
N ALA A 844 -3.90 -22.01 35.31
CA ALA A 844 -4.93 -21.86 36.32
C ALA A 844 -6.32 -21.76 35.67
N GLU A 845 -6.47 -20.92 34.65
CA GLU A 845 -7.72 -20.77 33.90
C GLU A 845 -8.10 -22.06 33.17
N LYS A 846 -7.14 -22.72 32.50
CA LYS A 846 -7.39 -24.01 31.86
C LYS A 846 -7.99 -25.06 32.81
N LYS A 847 -7.47 -25.13 34.04
CA LYS A 847 -7.99 -26.01 35.09
C LYS A 847 -9.37 -25.58 35.61
N LYS A 848 -9.77 -24.32 35.44
CA LYS A 848 -11.15 -23.88 35.74
C LYS A 848 -12.12 -24.41 34.67
N HIS A 849 -11.69 -24.55 33.42
CA HIS A 849 -12.51 -25.03 32.30
C HIS A 849 -12.63 -26.56 32.23
N GLU A 850 -11.54 -27.28 32.56
CA GLU A 850 -11.55 -28.74 32.79
C GLU A 850 -12.40 -29.10 34.04
#